data_AF-A0A0D2Y5W1-F1
#
_entry.id   AF-A0A0D2Y5W1-F1
#
_cell.length_a   1.000
_cell.length_b   1.000
_cell.length_c   1.000
_cell.angle_alpha   90.00
_cell.angle_beta   90.00
_cell.angle_gamma   90.00
#
_symmetry.space_group_name_H-M   'P 1'
#
loop_
_entity.id
_entity.type
_entity.pdbx_description
1 polymer ?
#
loop_
_entity_poly.entity_id
_entity_poly.type
_entity_poly.pdbx_seq_one_letter_code
_entity_poly.pdbx_strand_id
1 'polypeptide(L)'
;MEERNWDGSSSHATNVQSQLEKQQCNTDDIQTVSREQSQQSDGVRKCNVLDTVGEVGNDVRQRLRFILRRSYSRQPSSDNLRDAQHELQIICNSGSNTGAAISSLAKKSEAIAKEMLDSLKRIEENSHGRKRDAVIKTWLIILKEDKLRSLESRLTEVKADLTFYLSVNLRATARETLENQMQMLLEMRDMRADIKAMGDASSASEIQAGFGSLAMEYLTGGLHERQKLKSEFTDALIARIHHSEAKALSDSSSIQLSPQRRQHLEQIFISRIRYDTIQERELTIKEAHKGTFRWIFNDNNAETSPIGFKEWLVSDGSLYWITGKPGSGKSTLMKYLLQPVDESSNANRCNEYLQQWAGDRKLTIASFHFWAIGSDIQASKEGLLRTLLVQLFRAHPDVIPLVASSRWESLCLFNEDPRRLSLDELGDMFRQAIKHISTRAKLALFIDGLDEFDGDCNALISLIQECIASPIKVCVSSRPWTEFENAFGYYPRLKMEDLTYDDITKYVVSKFEANTQFARFQKLHPQFAGALSHSIADKASGVFLWVTIVVASLLAGMMAGDRVEDLKNRLNLLPSEMDELYGRIIDSIDPLYREHAAQLFKLVYACNGTTSLRIMWYADEVDFLERAIDEDPSAVPYEELIGRLEDMRRRIDI
;
A
#
# COMPACT_ATOMS: atom_id res chain seq x y z
N MET A 1 -26.30 36.17 -30.97
CA MET A 1 -26.30 37.45 -31.71
C MET A 1 -26.57 38.55 -30.71
N GLU A 2 -25.81 39.63 -30.82
CA GLU A 2 -26.02 41.00 -30.30
C GLU A 2 -26.69 41.16 -28.91
N GLU A 3 -25.95 41.55 -27.87
CA GLU A 3 -25.43 42.91 -27.62
C GLU A 3 -26.49 43.96 -27.26
N ARG A 4 -26.38 44.48 -26.03
CA ARG A 4 -26.21 45.93 -25.86
C ARG A 4 -25.54 46.30 -24.54
N ASN A 5 -24.59 47.23 -24.61
CA ASN A 5 -23.80 47.72 -23.48
C ASN A 5 -24.61 48.69 -22.60
N TRP A 6 -24.12 48.89 -21.37
CA TRP A 6 -24.08 50.22 -20.74
C TRP A 6 -22.72 50.38 -20.03
N ASP A 7 -21.91 51.33 -20.49
CA ASP A 7 -20.66 51.77 -19.84
C ASP A 7 -20.94 52.76 -18.69
N GLY A 8 -19.98 52.95 -17.77
CA GLY A 8 -20.13 53.99 -16.74
C GLY A 8 -19.12 54.05 -15.59
N SER A 9 -17.85 54.33 -15.88
CA SER A 9 -16.86 55.02 -14.98
C SER A 9 -16.85 54.66 -13.47
N SER A 10 -15.92 53.86 -12.96
CA SER A 10 -14.51 54.21 -12.65
C SER A 10 -14.26 55.11 -11.42
N SER A 11 -14.01 54.48 -10.26
CA SER A 11 -13.06 54.95 -9.23
C SER A 11 -12.76 53.79 -8.24
N HIS A 12 -11.78 53.94 -7.36
CA HIS A 12 -11.47 53.00 -6.26
C HIS A 12 -10.99 51.59 -6.64
N ALA A 13 -10.04 51.49 -7.59
CA ALA A 13 -9.23 50.29 -7.82
C ALA A 13 -7.73 50.66 -7.91
N THR A 14 -7.16 51.18 -6.81
CA THR A 14 -5.81 51.79 -6.82
C THR A 14 -5.08 51.71 -5.47
N ASN A 15 -5.34 50.68 -4.64
CA ASN A 15 -4.71 50.61 -3.31
C ASN A 15 -4.43 49.19 -2.75
N VAL A 16 -4.25 48.18 -3.62
CA VAL A 16 -3.80 46.83 -3.22
C VAL A 16 -2.52 46.40 -3.95
N GLN A 17 -2.27 46.95 -5.14
CA GLN A 17 -1.04 46.68 -5.92
C GLN A 17 0.19 47.43 -5.39
N SER A 18 0.00 48.38 -4.46
CA SER A 18 1.01 49.29 -3.90
C SER A 18 1.83 48.75 -2.72
N GLN A 19 1.62 47.49 -2.30
CA GLN A 19 2.40 46.86 -1.22
C GLN A 19 3.33 45.72 -1.66
N LEU A 20 3.20 45.17 -2.88
CA LEU A 20 4.11 44.13 -3.39
C LEU A 20 5.38 44.68 -4.05
N GLU A 21 5.38 45.93 -4.50
CA GLU A 21 6.54 46.58 -5.16
C GLU A 21 7.59 47.15 -4.18
N LYS A 22 7.57 46.74 -2.90
CA LYS A 22 8.46 47.28 -1.85
C LYS A 22 9.51 46.32 -1.26
N GLN A 23 9.68 45.12 -1.84
CA GLN A 23 10.76 44.19 -1.47
C GLN A 23 11.62 43.67 -2.64
N GLN A 24 11.54 44.30 -3.83
CA GLN A 24 12.41 43.99 -4.97
C GLN A 24 13.11 45.24 -5.54
N CYS A 25 13.88 45.93 -4.70
CA CYS A 25 14.80 46.97 -5.13
C CYS A 25 15.95 47.17 -4.11
N ASN A 26 16.93 46.24 -4.06
CA ASN A 26 18.24 46.53 -3.45
C ASN A 26 19.38 45.54 -3.81
N THR A 27 19.52 45.15 -5.09
CA THR A 27 20.73 44.49 -5.61
C THR A 27 20.94 44.83 -7.08
N ASP A 28 21.54 45.99 -7.35
CA ASP A 28 22.39 46.24 -8.52
C ASP A 28 23.09 47.59 -8.32
N ASP A 29 24.36 47.57 -7.92
CA ASP A 29 25.20 48.77 -7.92
C ASP A 29 26.68 48.43 -8.16
N ILE A 30 27.34 49.29 -8.94
CA ILE A 30 28.79 49.31 -9.23
C ILE A 30 29.38 48.07 -9.93
N GLN A 31 29.32 48.08 -11.27
CA GLN A 31 30.45 47.63 -12.09
C GLN A 31 31.46 48.77 -12.33
N THR A 32 32.72 48.40 -12.63
CA THR A 32 33.77 49.22 -13.28
C THR A 32 34.15 50.56 -12.65
N VAL A 33 35.37 50.65 -12.11
CA VAL A 33 36.54 51.32 -12.73
C VAL A 33 37.67 51.41 -11.69
N SER A 34 38.83 50.83 -11.98
CA SER A 34 40.14 51.31 -11.50
C SER A 34 41.25 50.64 -12.29
N ARG A 35 42.17 51.45 -12.83
CA ARG A 35 43.22 51.03 -13.75
C ARG A 35 44.54 51.68 -13.34
N GLU A 36 45.48 50.84 -12.95
CA GLU A 36 46.93 51.13 -12.86
C GLU A 36 47.40 52.18 -11.83
N GLN A 37 48.70 52.15 -11.54
CA GLN A 37 49.48 53.00 -10.61
C GLN A 37 49.19 52.80 -9.10
N SER A 38 50.21 52.63 -8.23
CA SER A 38 51.64 52.35 -8.47
C SER A 38 52.33 51.87 -7.18
N GLN A 39 53.38 51.03 -7.32
CA GLN A 39 54.60 50.90 -6.49
C GLN A 39 54.49 51.20 -4.97
N GLN A 40 54.89 50.31 -4.03
CA GLN A 40 56.30 49.88 -3.84
C GLN A 40 56.45 48.70 -2.82
N SER A 41 57.67 48.15 -2.74
CA SER A 41 58.29 47.33 -1.65
C SER A 41 57.62 46.01 -1.15
N ASP A 42 58.25 44.91 -1.54
CA ASP A 42 58.68 43.73 -0.73
C ASP A 42 57.97 43.35 0.59
N GLY A 43 57.46 42.09 0.66
CA GLY A 43 56.90 41.50 1.89
C GLY A 43 56.68 39.97 1.82
N VAL A 44 57.72 39.17 2.03
CA VAL A 44 57.71 37.70 1.81
C VAL A 44 57.18 36.90 3.02
N ARG A 45 55.98 36.26 2.95
CA ARG A 45 55.72 34.80 3.18
C ARG A 45 54.26 34.37 3.48
N LYS A 46 54.01 33.11 3.08
CA LYS A 46 52.99 32.12 3.52
C LYS A 46 51.57 32.23 2.96
N CYS A 47 51.07 31.08 2.51
CA CYS A 47 49.73 30.83 1.98
C CYS A 47 48.78 30.36 3.08
N ASN A 48 47.48 30.35 2.78
CA ASN A 48 46.57 29.30 3.23
C ASN A 48 45.77 28.78 2.03
N VAL A 49 45.20 27.58 2.17
CA VAL A 49 44.47 26.84 1.12
C VAL A 49 43.13 26.40 1.70
N LEU A 50 42.00 26.67 1.03
CA LEU A 50 40.72 25.97 1.27
C LEU A 50 39.66 26.15 0.17
N ASP A 51 39.53 27.33 -0.45
CA ASP A 51 38.32 27.72 -1.22
C ASP A 51 38.18 27.18 -2.67
N THR A 52 38.70 25.98 -2.97
CA THR A 52 38.65 25.39 -4.34
C THR A 52 38.10 23.95 -4.38
N VAL A 53 37.33 23.55 -3.36
CA VAL A 53 36.77 22.18 -3.24
C VAL A 53 35.27 22.11 -3.55
N GLY A 54 34.55 23.24 -3.56
CA GLY A 54 33.08 23.26 -3.67
C GLY A 54 32.51 22.81 -5.02
N GLU A 55 32.91 23.44 -6.13
CA GLU A 55 32.17 23.36 -7.39
C GLU A 55 32.33 22.03 -8.16
N VAL A 56 33.49 21.37 -8.02
CA VAL A 56 33.78 20.09 -8.68
C VAL A 56 32.86 18.95 -8.20
N GLY A 57 32.28 19.08 -6.99
CA GLY A 57 31.42 18.07 -6.39
C GLY A 57 30.08 17.83 -7.10
N ASN A 58 29.56 18.82 -7.85
CA ASN A 58 28.23 18.73 -8.45
C ASN A 58 28.22 18.11 -9.86
N ASP A 59 29.16 18.46 -10.74
CA ASP A 59 29.26 17.88 -12.09
C ASP A 59 29.51 16.35 -12.03
N VAL A 60 30.40 15.91 -11.14
CA VAL A 60 30.68 14.48 -10.90
C VAL A 60 29.42 13.71 -10.47
N ARG A 61 28.57 14.30 -9.61
CA ARG A 61 27.30 13.68 -9.17
C ARG A 61 26.27 13.57 -10.29
N GLN A 62 26.20 14.53 -11.21
CA GLN A 62 25.31 14.44 -12.37
C GLN A 62 25.82 13.41 -13.39
N ARG A 63 27.12 13.40 -13.70
CA ARG A 63 27.72 12.43 -14.64
C ARG A 63 27.58 10.98 -14.16
N LEU A 64 27.76 10.70 -12.86
CA LEU A 64 27.54 9.37 -12.29
C LEU A 64 26.09 8.87 -12.49
N ARG A 65 25.08 9.73 -12.30
CA ARG A 65 23.67 9.37 -12.58
C ARG A 65 23.42 9.09 -14.06
N PHE A 66 24.08 9.82 -14.97
CA PHE A 66 23.97 9.60 -16.41
C PHE A 66 24.61 8.27 -16.86
N ILE A 67 25.78 7.93 -16.30
CA ILE A 67 26.48 6.67 -16.59
C ILE A 67 25.67 5.47 -16.07
N LEU A 68 25.20 5.52 -14.81
CA LEU A 68 24.41 4.44 -14.22
C LEU A 68 23.12 4.13 -14.99
N ARG A 69 22.48 5.14 -15.61
CA ARG A 69 21.31 4.93 -16.49
C ARG A 69 21.64 4.22 -17.80
N ARG A 70 22.90 4.22 -18.25
CA ARG A 70 23.33 3.65 -19.54
C ARG A 70 23.89 2.23 -19.43
N SER A 71 24.31 1.81 -18.23
CA SER A 71 24.79 0.44 -17.98
C SER A 71 23.69 -0.63 -18.04
N TYR A 72 22.44 -0.27 -17.77
CA TYR A 72 21.29 -1.18 -17.78
C TYR A 72 20.73 -1.51 -19.18
N SER A 73 21.26 -0.91 -20.26
CA SER A 73 20.69 -1.03 -21.61
C SER A 73 21.60 -1.72 -22.62
N ARG A 74 22.54 -2.56 -22.18
CA ARG A 74 23.38 -3.40 -23.06
C ARG A 74 23.15 -4.87 -22.78
N GLN A 75 22.48 -5.55 -23.72
CA GLN A 75 22.54 -7.01 -23.81
C GLN A 75 24.00 -7.45 -24.08
N PRO A 76 24.45 -8.60 -23.55
CA PRO A 76 25.74 -9.19 -23.93
C PRO A 76 25.73 -9.62 -25.40
N SER A 77 26.91 -9.73 -25.99
CA SER A 77 27.11 -10.27 -27.35
C SER A 77 26.59 -11.71 -27.47
N SER A 78 26.00 -12.03 -28.63
CA SER A 78 25.43 -13.35 -28.94
C SER A 78 26.39 -14.51 -28.75
N ASP A 79 27.67 -14.24 -28.95
CA ASP A 79 28.69 -15.27 -29.13
C ASP A 79 29.22 -15.72 -27.76
N ASN A 80 29.50 -14.76 -26.86
CA ASN A 80 29.76 -15.02 -25.44
C ASN A 80 28.61 -15.83 -24.79
N LEU A 81 27.36 -15.59 -25.20
CA LEU A 81 26.20 -16.31 -24.68
C LEU A 81 26.18 -17.78 -25.15
N ARG A 82 26.64 -18.06 -26.37
CA ARG A 82 26.74 -19.42 -26.93
C ARG A 82 27.90 -20.21 -26.34
N ASP A 83 29.07 -19.59 -26.20
CA ASP A 83 30.24 -20.24 -25.61
C ASP A 83 29.99 -20.57 -24.14
N ALA A 84 29.36 -19.64 -23.39
CA ALA A 84 28.89 -19.92 -22.03
C ALA A 84 27.85 -21.05 -21.97
N GLN A 85 26.90 -21.12 -22.92
CA GLN A 85 25.95 -22.24 -23.02
C GLN A 85 26.66 -23.58 -23.31
N HIS A 86 27.72 -23.59 -24.12
CA HIS A 86 28.47 -24.80 -24.44
C HIS A 86 29.35 -25.26 -23.25
N GLU A 87 29.97 -24.34 -22.49
CA GLU A 87 30.64 -24.69 -21.23
C GLU A 87 29.64 -25.18 -20.17
N LEU A 88 28.47 -24.53 -20.03
CA LEU A 88 27.41 -24.97 -19.12
C LEU A 88 26.96 -26.41 -19.40
N GLN A 89 26.82 -26.79 -20.67
CA GLN A 89 26.40 -28.14 -21.06
C GLN A 89 27.46 -29.22 -20.76
N ILE A 90 28.74 -28.84 -20.61
CA ILE A 90 29.82 -29.73 -20.15
C ILE A 90 29.86 -29.75 -18.61
N ILE A 91 29.73 -28.60 -17.95
CA ILE A 91 29.84 -28.45 -16.49
C ILE A 91 28.67 -29.13 -15.77
N CYS A 92 27.42 -28.96 -16.23
CA CYS A 92 26.24 -29.55 -15.60
C CYS A 92 26.24 -31.09 -15.59
N ASN A 93 27.06 -31.75 -16.42
CA ASN A 93 27.19 -33.21 -16.47
C ASN A 93 28.27 -33.76 -15.51
N SER A 94 28.95 -32.92 -14.72
CA SER A 94 29.98 -33.37 -13.76
C SER A 94 29.90 -32.64 -12.41
N GLY A 95 29.19 -33.25 -11.46
CA GLY A 95 28.84 -32.68 -10.14
C GLY A 95 29.98 -32.40 -9.16
N SER A 96 31.22 -32.21 -9.62
CA SER A 96 32.39 -31.90 -8.78
C SER A 96 33.24 -30.71 -9.28
N ASN A 97 32.90 -30.11 -10.43
CA ASN A 97 33.78 -29.13 -11.10
C ASN A 97 33.49 -27.64 -10.79
N THR A 98 32.38 -27.30 -10.13
CA THR A 98 32.02 -25.89 -9.85
C THR A 98 32.98 -25.19 -8.89
N GLY A 99 33.58 -25.90 -7.93
CA GLY A 99 34.63 -25.37 -7.06
C GLY A 99 35.89 -24.91 -7.83
N ALA A 100 36.24 -25.61 -8.91
CA ALA A 100 37.34 -25.22 -9.80
C ALA A 100 37.01 -23.95 -10.60
N ALA A 101 35.76 -23.79 -11.06
CA ALA A 101 35.29 -22.59 -11.74
C ALA A 101 35.35 -21.36 -10.81
N ILE A 102 34.84 -21.48 -9.58
CA ILE A 102 34.89 -20.40 -8.58
C ILE A 102 36.35 -20.08 -8.19
N SER A 103 37.22 -21.08 -8.01
CA SER A 103 38.65 -20.87 -7.75
C SER A 103 39.38 -20.17 -8.92
N SER A 104 39.05 -20.53 -10.16
CA SER A 104 39.57 -19.87 -11.36
C SER A 104 39.14 -18.41 -11.44
N LEU A 105 37.86 -18.14 -11.15
CA LEU A 105 37.31 -16.78 -11.17
C LEU A 105 37.87 -15.91 -10.03
N ALA A 106 38.06 -16.47 -8.83
CA ALA A 106 38.76 -15.82 -7.73
C ALA A 106 40.20 -15.43 -8.14
N LYS A 107 40.96 -16.35 -8.76
CA LYS A 107 42.31 -16.08 -9.29
C LYS A 107 42.32 -14.99 -10.37
N LYS A 108 41.32 -14.96 -11.27
CA LYS A 108 41.13 -13.85 -12.24
C LYS A 108 40.92 -12.52 -11.51
N SER A 109 40.09 -12.48 -10.46
CA SER A 109 39.83 -11.27 -9.67
C SER A 109 41.08 -10.79 -8.92
N GLU A 110 41.86 -11.70 -8.34
CA GLU A 110 43.13 -11.41 -7.65
C GLU A 110 44.18 -10.86 -8.62
N ALA A 111 44.27 -11.43 -9.82
CA ALA A 111 45.16 -10.94 -10.88
C ALA A 111 44.79 -9.53 -11.35
N ILE A 112 43.50 -9.22 -11.51
CA ILE A 112 43.02 -7.86 -11.84
C ILE A 112 43.33 -6.88 -10.69
N ALA A 113 43.10 -7.29 -9.44
CA ALA A 113 43.41 -6.46 -8.27
C ALA A 113 44.92 -6.17 -8.13
N LYS A 114 45.77 -7.16 -8.41
CA LYS A 114 47.24 -6.98 -8.50
C LYS A 114 47.63 -6.06 -9.66
N GLU A 115 47.07 -6.24 -10.86
CA GLU A 115 47.33 -5.35 -12.01
C GLU A 115 46.95 -3.89 -11.70
N MET A 116 45.87 -3.69 -10.93
CA MET A 116 45.42 -2.38 -10.49
C MET A 116 46.34 -1.77 -9.41
N LEU A 117 46.74 -2.55 -8.40
CA LEU A 117 47.70 -2.15 -7.36
C LEU A 117 49.09 -1.82 -7.93
N ASP A 118 49.60 -2.64 -8.83
CA ASP A 118 50.90 -2.41 -9.48
C ASP A 118 50.84 -1.23 -10.46
N SER A 119 49.69 -1.00 -11.12
CA SER A 119 49.47 0.22 -11.91
C SER A 119 49.45 1.48 -11.03
N LEU A 120 48.94 1.40 -9.80
CA LEU A 120 48.98 2.51 -8.83
C LEU A 120 50.41 2.76 -8.31
N LYS A 121 51.13 1.71 -7.89
CA LYS A 121 52.53 1.83 -7.42
C LYS A 121 53.46 2.40 -8.49
N ARG A 122 53.32 1.96 -9.75
CA ARG A 122 54.12 2.51 -10.87
C ARG A 122 53.84 3.99 -11.15
N ILE A 123 52.69 4.54 -10.74
CA ILE A 123 52.42 5.98 -10.81
C ILE A 123 53.14 6.72 -9.67
N GLU A 124 53.22 6.12 -8.49
CA GLU A 124 53.90 6.65 -7.31
C GLU A 124 55.44 6.65 -7.47
N GLU A 125 56.02 5.53 -7.91
CA GLU A 125 57.47 5.33 -8.11
C GLU A 125 58.06 6.24 -9.20
N ASN A 126 57.30 6.55 -10.26
CA ASN A 126 57.76 7.41 -11.35
C ASN A 126 57.74 8.92 -11.02
N SER A 127 57.44 9.34 -9.78
CA SER A 127 57.08 10.72 -9.45
C SER A 127 58.23 11.70 -9.13
N HIS A 128 59.51 11.32 -9.28
CA HIS A 128 60.66 12.18 -8.91
C HIS A 128 60.81 13.50 -9.72
N GLY A 129 60.25 14.62 -9.22
CA GLY A 129 60.68 15.97 -9.61
C GLY A 129 59.64 17.11 -9.43
N ARG A 130 60.00 18.17 -8.68
CA ARG A 130 59.11 19.28 -8.26
C ARG A 130 58.49 20.19 -9.35
N LYS A 131 58.69 19.92 -10.64
CA LYS A 131 57.98 20.61 -11.75
C LYS A 131 56.94 19.72 -12.45
N ARG A 132 56.67 18.53 -11.90
CA ARG A 132 55.84 17.51 -12.56
C ARG A 132 54.34 17.63 -12.29
N ASP A 133 53.91 18.10 -11.11
CA ASP A 133 52.53 17.94 -10.62
C ASP A 133 51.43 18.42 -11.59
N ALA A 134 51.61 19.53 -12.30
CA ALA A 134 50.62 20.02 -13.26
C ALA A 134 50.50 19.09 -14.48
N VAL A 135 51.63 18.77 -15.12
CA VAL A 135 51.66 17.91 -16.31
C VAL A 135 51.28 16.47 -15.95
N ILE A 136 51.76 15.95 -14.82
CA ILE A 136 51.37 14.63 -14.32
C ILE A 136 49.89 14.60 -13.95
N LYS A 137 49.29 15.64 -13.34
CA LYS A 137 47.83 15.66 -13.13
C LYS A 137 47.07 15.58 -14.44
N THR A 138 47.40 16.38 -15.45
CA THR A 138 46.69 16.37 -16.75
C THR A 138 46.90 15.05 -17.51
N TRP A 139 48.13 14.53 -17.56
CA TRP A 139 48.44 13.28 -18.26
C TRP A 139 47.88 12.05 -17.52
N LEU A 140 47.87 12.07 -16.19
CA LEU A 140 47.14 11.08 -15.41
C LEU A 140 45.64 11.18 -15.65
N ILE A 141 45.01 12.37 -15.71
CA ILE A 141 43.57 12.47 -15.99
C ILE A 141 43.21 11.77 -17.31
N ILE A 142 43.96 12.05 -18.38
CA ILE A 142 43.70 11.49 -19.71
C ILE A 142 43.97 9.98 -19.76
N LEU A 143 45.13 9.51 -19.30
CA LEU A 143 45.51 8.10 -19.41
C LEU A 143 44.95 7.21 -18.28
N LYS A 144 44.44 7.79 -17.19
CA LYS A 144 43.68 7.06 -16.18
C LYS A 144 42.32 6.64 -16.71
N GLU A 145 41.58 7.52 -17.41
CA GLU A 145 40.20 7.21 -17.80
C GLU A 145 40.13 5.88 -18.57
N ASP A 146 40.80 5.73 -19.69
CA ASP A 146 40.59 4.54 -20.52
C ASP A 146 41.20 3.26 -19.93
N LYS A 147 42.35 3.31 -19.24
CA LYS A 147 42.90 2.10 -18.59
C LYS A 147 42.13 1.71 -17.32
N LEU A 148 41.65 2.67 -16.51
CA LEU A 148 40.80 2.34 -15.36
C LEU A 148 39.40 1.92 -15.79
N ARG A 149 38.79 2.54 -16.82
CA ARG A 149 37.54 2.04 -17.44
C ARG A 149 37.69 0.61 -17.96
N SER A 150 38.84 0.27 -18.56
CA SER A 150 39.14 -1.10 -19.01
C SER A 150 39.24 -2.09 -17.84
N LEU A 151 39.93 -1.72 -16.76
CA LEU A 151 40.02 -2.54 -15.54
C LEU A 151 38.67 -2.65 -14.80
N GLU A 152 37.89 -1.57 -14.75
CA GLU A 152 36.53 -1.50 -14.19
C GLU A 152 35.55 -2.37 -15.00
N SER A 153 35.64 -2.34 -16.34
CA SER A 153 34.88 -3.23 -17.22
C SER A 153 35.23 -4.70 -16.95
N ARG A 154 36.53 -5.05 -16.87
CA ARG A 154 36.98 -6.42 -16.55
C ARG A 154 36.55 -6.86 -15.13
N LEU A 155 36.54 -5.93 -14.17
CA LEU A 155 36.12 -6.22 -12.79
C LEU A 155 34.59 -6.37 -12.68
N THR A 156 33.81 -5.60 -13.44
CA THR A 156 32.34 -5.73 -13.49
C THR A 156 31.90 -6.99 -14.24
N GLU A 157 32.62 -7.39 -15.29
CA GLU A 157 32.49 -8.69 -15.97
C GLU A 157 32.75 -9.85 -14.99
N VAL A 158 33.90 -9.85 -14.30
CA VAL A 158 34.21 -10.87 -13.27
C VAL A 158 33.22 -10.85 -12.10
N LYS A 159 32.68 -9.68 -11.70
CA LYS A 159 31.57 -9.62 -10.72
C LYS A 159 30.30 -10.27 -11.27
N ALA A 160 29.93 -9.99 -12.53
CA ALA A 160 28.74 -10.57 -13.15
C ALA A 160 28.83 -12.09 -13.29
N ASP A 161 30.01 -12.62 -13.64
CA ASP A 161 30.30 -14.05 -13.65
C ASP A 161 30.20 -14.66 -12.24
N LEU A 162 30.78 -14.00 -11.22
CA LEU A 162 30.75 -14.52 -9.85
C LEU A 162 29.31 -14.59 -9.31
N THR A 163 28.52 -13.55 -9.56
CA THR A 163 27.09 -13.52 -9.25
C THR A 163 26.31 -14.59 -10.04
N PHE A 164 26.74 -14.96 -11.26
CA PHE A 164 26.13 -16.05 -12.02
C PHE A 164 26.45 -17.42 -11.42
N TYR A 165 27.74 -17.77 -11.29
CA TYR A 165 28.14 -19.08 -10.80
C TYR A 165 27.65 -19.32 -9.38
N LEU A 166 27.63 -18.30 -8.52
CA LEU A 166 27.09 -18.46 -7.18
C LEU A 166 25.56 -18.63 -7.19
N SER A 167 24.80 -17.89 -8.00
CA SER A 167 23.33 -18.09 -8.07
C SER A 167 22.96 -19.48 -8.60
N VAL A 168 23.74 -20.03 -9.54
CA VAL A 168 23.56 -21.41 -10.04
C VAL A 168 23.88 -22.45 -8.95
N ASN A 169 24.98 -22.30 -8.21
CA ASN A 169 25.32 -23.24 -7.13
C ASN A 169 24.31 -23.16 -5.96
N LEU A 170 23.92 -21.95 -5.53
CA LEU A 170 22.89 -21.77 -4.49
C LEU A 170 21.56 -22.44 -4.87
N ARG A 171 21.15 -22.38 -6.14
CA ARG A 171 19.98 -23.09 -6.67
C ARG A 171 20.14 -24.61 -6.67
N ALA A 172 21.33 -25.12 -6.97
CA ALA A 172 21.61 -26.56 -6.97
C ALA A 172 21.54 -27.13 -5.55
N THR A 173 22.29 -26.55 -4.61
CA THR A 173 22.31 -27.03 -3.21
C THR A 173 20.95 -26.88 -2.52
N ALA A 174 20.17 -25.84 -2.84
CA ALA A 174 18.80 -25.67 -2.30
C ALA A 174 17.77 -26.69 -2.83
N ARG A 175 18.12 -27.54 -3.81
CA ARG A 175 17.28 -28.65 -4.30
C ARG A 175 17.68 -30.01 -3.73
N GLU A 176 18.86 -30.11 -3.11
CA GLU A 176 19.28 -31.32 -2.41
C GLU A 176 18.42 -31.54 -1.15
N THR A 177 18.46 -32.77 -0.63
CA THR A 177 17.65 -33.20 0.52
C THR A 177 17.95 -32.36 1.75
N LEU A 178 16.94 -32.20 2.61
CA LEU A 178 17.06 -31.42 3.85
C LEU A 178 18.21 -31.92 4.76
N GLU A 179 18.48 -33.23 4.74
CA GLU A 179 19.61 -33.84 5.46
C GLU A 179 20.96 -33.40 4.89
N ASN A 180 21.13 -33.40 3.55
CA ASN A 180 22.32 -32.84 2.90
C ASN A 180 22.49 -31.34 3.20
N GLN A 181 21.38 -30.58 3.20
CA GLN A 181 21.41 -29.15 3.54
C GLN A 181 21.89 -28.93 4.99
N MET A 182 21.36 -29.70 5.95
CA MET A 182 21.79 -29.60 7.36
C MET A 182 23.23 -30.09 7.55
N GLN A 183 23.65 -31.17 6.88
CA GLN A 183 25.00 -31.68 6.92
C GLN A 183 26.01 -30.67 6.36
N MET A 184 25.74 -30.07 5.19
CA MET A 184 26.58 -29.01 4.63
C MET A 184 26.62 -27.75 5.52
N LEU A 185 25.52 -27.39 6.18
CA LEU A 185 25.53 -26.27 7.13
C LEU A 185 26.38 -26.57 8.37
N LEU A 186 26.39 -27.82 8.86
CA LEU A 186 27.29 -28.27 9.92
C LEU A 186 28.75 -28.27 9.45
N GLU A 187 29.05 -28.76 8.25
CA GLU A 187 30.40 -28.75 7.69
C GLU A 187 30.93 -27.33 7.44
N MET A 188 30.10 -26.42 6.93
CA MET A 188 30.46 -25.00 6.76
C MET A 188 30.63 -24.25 8.10
N ARG A 189 29.92 -24.69 9.16
CA ARG A 189 30.13 -24.20 10.53
C ARG A 189 31.43 -24.75 11.11
N ASP A 190 31.73 -26.03 10.91
CA ASP A 190 32.88 -26.69 11.54
C ASP A 190 34.19 -26.28 10.86
N MET A 191 34.20 -26.13 9.53
CA MET A 191 35.29 -25.44 8.80
C MET A 191 35.49 -23.97 9.25
N ARG A 192 34.48 -23.33 9.86
CA ARG A 192 34.59 -21.98 10.43
C ARG A 192 35.02 -22.00 11.89
N ALA A 193 34.77 -23.07 12.64
CA ALA A 193 35.27 -23.27 14.00
C ALA A 193 36.81 -23.38 13.99
N ASP A 194 37.38 -24.12 13.04
CA ASP A 194 38.84 -24.21 12.79
C ASP A 194 39.48 -22.84 12.47
N ILE A 195 38.69 -21.88 11.97
CA ILE A 195 39.13 -20.52 11.62
C ILE A 195 38.95 -19.53 12.79
N LYS A 196 38.10 -19.83 13.78
CA LYS A 196 37.62 -18.84 14.75
C LYS A 196 37.57 -19.33 16.20
N ALA A 197 38.72 -19.73 16.74
CA ALA A 197 38.92 -19.94 18.16
C ALA A 197 38.94 -18.63 18.98
N MET A 198 37.81 -17.89 19.03
CA MET A 198 37.42 -16.90 20.07
C MET A 198 36.06 -16.23 19.75
N GLY A 199 35.22 -16.08 20.77
CA GLY A 199 34.00 -15.26 20.77
C GLY A 199 32.68 -16.06 20.68
N ASP A 200 31.84 -15.92 21.71
CA ASP A 200 30.65 -16.74 21.97
C ASP A 200 29.62 -16.75 20.83
N ALA A 201 28.99 -17.91 20.62
CA ALA A 201 27.91 -18.11 19.66
C ALA A 201 26.57 -18.35 20.37
N SER A 202 25.59 -17.48 20.15
CA SER A 202 24.22 -17.63 20.64
C SER A 202 23.43 -18.59 19.74
N SER A 203 23.34 -19.85 20.17
CA SER A 203 22.86 -21.02 19.42
C SER A 203 21.35 -21.05 19.03
N ALA A 204 20.72 -19.89 18.90
CA ALA A 204 19.28 -19.74 18.63
C ALA A 204 18.95 -18.98 17.34
N SER A 205 19.84 -18.13 16.80
CA SER A 205 19.53 -17.29 15.62
C SER A 205 19.79 -17.97 14.27
N GLU A 206 20.62 -19.02 14.23
CA GLU A 206 21.15 -19.57 12.97
C GLU A 206 20.06 -20.24 12.09
N ILE A 207 19.01 -20.81 12.70
CA ILE A 207 17.83 -21.35 12.00
C ILE A 207 17.06 -20.23 11.25
N GLN A 208 17.19 -18.99 11.70
CA GLN A 208 16.52 -17.81 11.17
C GLN A 208 17.25 -17.18 9.96
N ALA A 209 18.43 -17.69 9.60
CA ALA A 209 19.16 -17.28 8.41
C ALA A 209 18.76 -18.08 7.15
N GLY A 210 18.93 -17.46 5.99
CA GLY A 210 18.81 -18.14 4.70
C GLY A 210 20.05 -18.98 4.38
N PHE A 211 19.91 -20.10 3.65
CA PHE A 211 21.07 -20.90 3.20
C PHE A 211 22.07 -20.04 2.41
N GLY A 212 21.58 -19.21 1.48
CA GLY A 212 22.37 -18.22 0.78
C GLY A 212 22.93 -17.11 1.68
N SER A 213 22.26 -16.76 2.79
CA SER A 213 22.80 -15.81 3.78
C SER A 213 23.96 -16.40 4.59
N LEU A 214 23.89 -17.69 4.93
CA LEU A 214 24.95 -18.45 5.59
C LEU A 214 26.14 -18.70 4.63
N ALA A 215 25.87 -19.08 3.38
CA ALA A 215 26.90 -19.18 2.34
C ALA A 215 27.57 -17.83 2.05
N MET A 216 26.78 -16.74 2.01
CA MET A 216 27.33 -15.38 1.94
C MET A 216 28.18 -15.03 3.16
N GLU A 217 27.78 -15.45 4.36
CA GLU A 217 28.59 -15.22 5.56
C GLU A 217 29.89 -16.00 5.57
N TYR A 218 29.91 -17.23 5.07
CA TYR A 218 31.14 -18.00 4.87
C TYR A 218 32.06 -17.28 3.87
N LEU A 219 31.54 -16.90 2.69
CA LEU A 219 32.30 -16.21 1.65
C LEU A 219 32.79 -14.81 2.05
N THR A 220 32.07 -14.10 2.92
CA THR A 220 32.49 -12.78 3.45
C THR A 220 33.13 -12.84 4.83
N GLY A 221 33.29 -14.02 5.44
CA GLY A 221 33.65 -14.17 6.85
C GLY A 221 35.02 -13.62 7.23
N GLY A 222 35.97 -13.62 6.29
CA GLY A 222 37.28 -12.98 6.44
C GLY A 222 37.29 -11.46 6.21
N LEU A 223 36.17 -10.86 5.79
CA LEU A 223 36.04 -9.44 5.45
C LEU A 223 35.32 -8.66 6.56
N HIS A 224 35.91 -8.67 7.75
CA HIS A 224 35.33 -8.17 9.01
C HIS A 224 34.83 -6.70 8.98
N GLU A 225 35.28 -5.90 8.02
CA GLU A 225 35.14 -4.44 8.00
C GLU A 225 34.03 -3.93 7.04
N ARG A 226 33.34 -4.80 6.28
CA ARG A 226 32.49 -4.35 5.15
C ARG A 226 31.11 -5.03 5.03
N GLN A 227 30.27 -4.87 6.05
CA GLN A 227 28.84 -5.22 6.01
C GLN A 227 28.11 -4.65 4.77
N LYS A 228 28.46 -3.42 4.33
CA LYS A 228 27.97 -2.79 3.10
C LYS A 228 28.21 -3.63 1.84
N LEU A 229 29.34 -4.34 1.77
CA LEU A 229 29.72 -5.16 0.63
C LEU A 229 29.02 -6.53 0.65
N LYS A 230 28.67 -7.05 1.85
CA LYS A 230 27.73 -8.19 2.00
C LYS A 230 26.34 -7.81 1.47
N SER A 231 25.84 -6.61 1.76
CA SER A 231 24.60 -6.07 1.16
C SER A 231 24.71 -5.97 -0.35
N GLU A 232 25.63 -5.14 -0.89
CA GLU A 232 25.78 -4.87 -2.33
C GLU A 232 26.00 -6.11 -3.22
N PHE A 233 26.44 -7.22 -2.63
CA PHE A 233 26.55 -8.52 -3.31
C PHE A 233 25.29 -9.37 -3.17
N THR A 234 24.63 -9.36 -2.00
CA THR A 234 23.31 -9.98 -1.80
C THR A 234 22.25 -9.32 -2.69
N ASP A 235 22.23 -7.98 -2.72
CA ASP A 235 21.39 -7.17 -3.61
C ASP A 235 21.60 -7.54 -5.09
N ALA A 236 22.86 -7.80 -5.50
CA ALA A 236 23.19 -8.22 -6.86
C ALA A 236 22.76 -9.67 -7.18
N LEU A 237 22.87 -10.60 -6.22
CA LEU A 237 22.35 -11.96 -6.35
C LEU A 237 20.82 -11.93 -6.50
N ILE A 238 20.13 -11.20 -5.62
CA ILE A 238 18.69 -11.05 -5.63
C ILE A 238 18.22 -10.40 -6.94
N ALA A 239 18.85 -9.30 -7.37
CA ALA A 239 18.56 -8.69 -8.68
C ALA A 239 18.71 -9.70 -9.83
N ARG A 240 19.72 -10.59 -9.79
CA ARG A 240 19.89 -11.65 -10.79
C ARG A 240 18.80 -12.72 -10.73
N ILE A 241 18.16 -12.97 -9.59
CA ILE A 241 16.99 -13.87 -9.50
C ILE A 241 15.81 -13.30 -10.29
N HIS A 242 15.55 -11.99 -10.24
CA HIS A 242 14.48 -11.36 -11.03
C HIS A 242 14.85 -11.18 -12.52
N HIS A 243 16.12 -10.88 -12.83
CA HIS A 243 16.60 -10.72 -14.22
C HIS A 243 16.92 -12.06 -14.93
N SER A 244 16.84 -13.19 -14.23
CA SER A 244 16.96 -14.55 -14.79
C SER A 244 15.69 -14.92 -15.56
N GLU A 245 15.52 -14.37 -16.77
CA GLU A 245 14.33 -14.43 -17.62
C GLU A 245 13.47 -15.71 -17.48
N ALA A 246 12.24 -15.53 -16.98
CA ALA A 246 10.94 -15.96 -17.53
C ALA A 246 10.74 -17.36 -18.17
N LYS A 247 11.70 -18.28 -18.11
CA LYS A 247 11.65 -19.62 -18.75
C LYS A 247 12.00 -20.78 -17.82
N ALA A 248 12.46 -20.51 -16.59
CA ALA A 248 12.54 -21.50 -15.51
C ALA A 248 11.15 -21.78 -14.87
N LEU A 249 10.15 -22.04 -15.71
CA LEU A 249 8.75 -22.30 -15.33
C LEU A 249 8.57 -23.71 -14.74
N SER A 250 9.20 -23.98 -13.59
CA SER A 250 9.05 -25.22 -12.80
C SER A 250 9.65 -25.16 -11.39
N ASP A 251 10.69 -24.34 -11.18
CA ASP A 251 11.77 -24.68 -10.24
C ASP A 251 11.79 -23.95 -8.89
N SER A 252 11.01 -22.88 -8.72
CA SER A 252 10.80 -22.26 -7.39
C SER A 252 10.13 -23.23 -6.41
N SER A 253 9.30 -24.12 -6.94
CA SER A 253 8.65 -25.23 -6.24
C SER A 253 9.53 -26.47 -6.02
N SER A 254 10.70 -26.58 -6.66
CA SER A 254 11.62 -27.72 -6.46
C SER A 254 12.63 -27.52 -5.33
N ILE A 255 12.68 -26.32 -4.73
CA ILE A 255 13.49 -26.06 -3.54
C ILE A 255 12.91 -26.86 -2.36
N GLN A 256 13.70 -27.78 -1.81
CA GLN A 256 13.25 -28.60 -0.68
C GLN A 256 13.40 -27.81 0.63
N LEU A 257 12.30 -27.72 1.39
CA LEU A 257 12.23 -27.01 2.67
C LEU A 257 11.57 -27.91 3.72
N SER A 258 11.96 -27.77 4.98
CA SER A 258 11.19 -28.34 6.08
C SER A 258 9.81 -27.67 6.17
N PRO A 259 8.76 -28.37 6.65
CA PRO A 259 7.42 -27.79 6.80
C PRO A 259 7.42 -26.50 7.64
N GLN A 260 8.23 -26.45 8.70
CA GLN A 260 8.36 -25.28 9.59
C GLN A 260 9.03 -24.10 8.86
N ARG A 261 10.14 -24.34 8.14
CA ARG A 261 10.84 -23.29 7.38
C ARG A 261 9.96 -22.75 6.25
N ARG A 262 9.22 -23.63 5.57
CA ARG A 262 8.25 -23.25 4.54
C ARG A 262 7.14 -22.36 5.11
N GLN A 263 6.48 -22.80 6.18
CA GLN A 263 5.41 -22.03 6.84
C GLN A 263 5.90 -20.65 7.32
N HIS A 264 7.14 -20.57 7.83
CA HIS A 264 7.76 -19.31 8.25
C HIS A 264 7.95 -18.33 7.06
N LEU A 265 8.48 -18.82 5.93
CA LEU A 265 8.66 -18.00 4.72
C LEU A 265 7.32 -17.61 4.07
N GLU A 266 6.30 -18.47 4.12
CA GLU A 266 4.93 -18.16 3.66
C GLU A 266 4.34 -17.01 4.49
N GLN A 267 4.52 -17.00 5.82
CA GLN A 267 4.10 -15.88 6.68
C GLN A 267 4.90 -14.59 6.42
N ILE A 268 6.21 -14.67 6.18
CA ILE A 268 7.03 -13.50 5.79
C ILE A 268 6.54 -12.91 4.46
N PHE A 269 6.20 -13.74 3.47
CA PHE A 269 5.67 -13.24 2.20
C PHE A 269 4.30 -12.56 2.38
N ILE A 270 3.39 -13.17 3.15
CA ILE A 270 2.06 -12.61 3.43
C ILE A 270 2.15 -11.29 4.20
N SER A 271 3.06 -11.17 5.18
CA SER A 271 3.23 -9.93 5.95
C SER A 271 3.79 -8.75 5.14
N ARG A 272 4.46 -9.02 4.01
CA ARG A 272 4.99 -8.00 3.07
C ARG A 272 3.96 -7.51 2.06
N ILE A 273 2.91 -8.30 1.79
CA ILE A 273 1.75 -7.88 0.99
C ILE A 273 0.77 -7.07 1.85
N ARG A 274 0.62 -7.46 3.13
CA ARG A 274 -0.15 -6.70 4.12
C ARG A 274 0.29 -5.23 4.19
N TYR A 275 -0.67 -4.36 4.48
CA TYR A 275 -0.48 -3.00 4.95
C TYR A 275 -1.18 -2.83 6.31
N ASP A 276 -0.89 -1.76 7.04
CA ASP A 276 -1.29 -1.66 8.46
C ASP A 276 -2.81 -1.50 8.61
N THR A 277 -3.39 -0.56 7.85
CA THR A 277 -4.81 -0.16 7.88
C THR A 277 -5.79 -1.19 7.30
N ILE A 278 -5.31 -2.38 6.90
CA ILE A 278 -6.03 -3.42 6.14
C ILE A 278 -7.33 -3.95 6.77
N GLN A 279 -7.54 -3.80 8.08
CA GLN A 279 -8.72 -4.29 8.81
C GLN A 279 -9.65 -3.18 9.32
N GLU A 280 -9.26 -1.91 9.24
CA GLU A 280 -10.00 -0.80 9.88
C GLU A 280 -11.39 -0.58 9.28
N ARG A 281 -11.54 -0.74 7.97
CA ARG A 281 -12.84 -0.61 7.30
C ARG A 281 -13.84 -1.68 7.77
N GLU A 282 -13.41 -2.93 7.90
CA GLU A 282 -14.24 -4.02 8.40
C GLU A 282 -14.66 -3.83 9.87
N LEU A 283 -13.74 -3.28 10.69
CA LEU A 283 -14.00 -2.97 12.09
C LEU A 283 -14.92 -1.75 12.29
N THR A 284 -14.87 -0.76 11.39
CA THR A 284 -15.71 0.46 11.46
C THR A 284 -17.11 0.29 10.88
N ILE A 285 -17.35 -0.72 10.03
CA ILE A 285 -18.72 -1.05 9.58
C ILE A 285 -19.53 -1.56 10.77
N LYS A 286 -20.57 -0.79 11.16
CA LYS A 286 -21.50 -1.12 12.22
C LYS A 286 -22.21 -2.45 11.95
N GLU A 287 -22.45 -3.22 13.01
CA GLU A 287 -23.22 -4.47 12.95
C GLU A 287 -24.68 -4.23 12.52
N ALA A 288 -25.28 -5.25 11.90
CA ALA A 288 -26.69 -5.26 11.56
C ALA A 288 -27.58 -5.19 12.82
N HIS A 289 -28.73 -4.50 12.72
CA HIS A 289 -29.70 -4.45 13.82
C HIS A 289 -30.40 -5.80 13.99
N LYS A 290 -30.78 -6.15 15.23
CA LYS A 290 -31.29 -7.47 15.59
C LYS A 290 -32.66 -7.75 14.93
N GLY A 291 -32.61 -8.39 13.77
CA GLY A 291 -33.79 -8.81 13.01
C GLY A 291 -33.81 -8.35 11.55
N THR A 292 -32.87 -7.49 11.15
CA THR A 292 -32.74 -7.00 9.76
C THR A 292 -32.02 -8.01 8.85
N PHE A 293 -32.08 -7.78 7.54
CA PHE A 293 -31.43 -8.53 6.45
C PHE A 293 -31.77 -10.01 6.31
N ARG A 294 -32.55 -10.59 7.24
CA ARG A 294 -33.02 -11.99 7.19
C ARG A 294 -33.74 -12.34 5.87
N TRP A 295 -34.37 -11.36 5.24
CA TRP A 295 -35.07 -11.52 3.97
C TRP A 295 -34.16 -11.99 2.81
N ILE A 296 -32.85 -11.81 2.88
CA ILE A 296 -31.94 -12.16 1.78
C ILE A 296 -31.76 -13.68 1.57
N PHE A 297 -32.20 -14.49 2.54
CA PHE A 297 -32.20 -15.96 2.46
C PHE A 297 -33.62 -16.57 2.47
N ASN A 298 -34.67 -15.72 2.41
CA ASN A 298 -36.07 -16.14 2.45
C ASN A 298 -36.64 -16.33 1.04
N ASP A 299 -37.18 -17.51 0.77
CA ASP A 299 -37.79 -17.86 -0.53
C ASP A 299 -39.12 -17.14 -0.81
N ASN A 300 -39.73 -16.54 0.23
CA ASN A 300 -41.09 -16.00 0.20
C ASN A 300 -41.24 -14.65 -0.53
N ASN A 301 -40.15 -14.01 -0.97
CA ASN A 301 -40.20 -12.68 -1.61
C ASN A 301 -40.60 -12.73 -3.11
N ALA A 302 -41.29 -13.81 -3.53
CA ALA A 302 -41.56 -14.13 -4.93
C ALA A 302 -42.61 -13.26 -5.63
N GLU A 303 -43.43 -12.49 -4.89
CA GLU A 303 -44.58 -11.77 -5.46
C GLU A 303 -44.25 -10.43 -6.13
N THR A 304 -43.12 -9.80 -5.80
CA THR A 304 -42.74 -8.45 -6.33
C THR A 304 -41.47 -8.46 -7.17
N SER A 305 -40.43 -9.19 -6.78
CA SER A 305 -39.32 -9.65 -7.63
C SER A 305 -38.46 -10.64 -6.84
N PRO A 306 -38.14 -11.84 -7.39
CA PRO A 306 -37.24 -12.76 -6.72
C PRO A 306 -35.84 -12.14 -6.64
N ILE A 307 -35.39 -11.86 -5.42
CA ILE A 307 -34.08 -11.27 -5.11
C ILE A 307 -32.94 -12.10 -5.71
N GLY A 308 -33.14 -13.43 -5.85
CA GLY A 308 -32.25 -14.30 -6.60
C GLY A 308 -30.89 -14.53 -5.93
N PHE A 309 -30.66 -14.06 -4.71
CA PHE A 309 -29.36 -14.11 -4.05
C PHE A 309 -29.02 -15.52 -3.56
N LYS A 310 -29.97 -16.20 -2.92
CA LYS A 310 -29.83 -17.59 -2.45
C LYS A 310 -29.65 -18.56 -3.62
N GLU A 311 -30.46 -18.36 -4.65
CA GLU A 311 -30.41 -19.04 -5.94
C GLU A 311 -29.07 -18.79 -6.63
N TRP A 312 -28.60 -17.55 -6.63
CA TRP A 312 -27.27 -17.20 -7.13
C TRP A 312 -26.18 -17.94 -6.36
N LEU A 313 -26.18 -17.95 -5.02
CA LEU A 313 -25.16 -18.62 -4.20
C LEU A 313 -25.02 -20.12 -4.54
N VAL A 314 -26.11 -20.82 -4.86
CA VAL A 314 -26.08 -22.27 -5.22
C VAL A 314 -25.85 -22.54 -6.72
N SER A 315 -26.25 -21.63 -7.60
CA SER A 315 -26.10 -21.76 -9.07
C SER A 315 -24.64 -21.64 -9.55
N ASP A 316 -24.37 -21.88 -10.84
CA ASP A 316 -23.09 -21.51 -11.47
C ASP A 316 -23.03 -20.04 -11.96
N GLY A 317 -23.97 -19.17 -11.56
CA GLY A 317 -23.89 -17.73 -11.85
C GLY A 317 -22.64 -17.09 -11.25
N SER A 318 -21.90 -16.31 -12.04
CA SER A 318 -20.57 -15.79 -11.65
C SER A 318 -20.59 -14.44 -10.94
N LEU A 319 -21.46 -13.50 -11.34
CA LEU A 319 -21.60 -12.18 -10.70
C LEU A 319 -22.98 -12.00 -10.03
N TYR A 320 -23.01 -11.30 -8.90
CA TYR A 320 -24.20 -10.72 -8.29
C TYR A 320 -23.94 -9.26 -7.87
N TRP A 321 -24.93 -8.38 -8.04
CA TRP A 321 -24.79 -6.95 -7.74
C TRP A 321 -25.76 -6.45 -6.66
N ILE A 322 -25.22 -5.95 -5.55
CA ILE A 322 -25.94 -5.26 -4.47
C ILE A 322 -25.88 -3.75 -4.76
N THR A 323 -26.93 -3.20 -5.36
CA THR A 323 -26.99 -1.76 -5.67
C THR A 323 -27.90 -1.00 -4.71
N GLY A 324 -27.81 0.33 -4.72
CA GLY A 324 -28.78 1.19 -4.04
C GLY A 324 -28.25 2.55 -3.59
N LYS A 325 -29.16 3.36 -3.04
CA LYS A 325 -28.91 4.73 -2.51
C LYS A 325 -27.73 4.79 -1.52
N PRO A 326 -27.07 5.95 -1.35
CA PRO A 326 -26.18 6.21 -0.22
C PRO A 326 -26.91 5.98 1.12
N GLY A 327 -26.22 5.49 2.14
CA GLY A 327 -26.81 5.31 3.48
C GLY A 327 -27.89 4.21 3.62
N SER A 328 -28.20 3.46 2.55
CA SER A 328 -29.19 2.36 2.54
C SER A 328 -28.74 1.06 3.25
N GLY A 329 -27.47 0.98 3.65
CA GLY A 329 -26.93 -0.14 4.44
C GLY A 329 -26.15 -1.21 3.66
N LYS A 330 -25.78 -0.98 2.39
CA LYS A 330 -24.99 -1.93 1.57
C LYS A 330 -23.81 -2.59 2.31
N SER A 331 -22.93 -1.81 2.92
CA SER A 331 -21.77 -2.33 3.66
C SER A 331 -22.14 -3.13 4.90
N THR A 332 -23.21 -2.73 5.60
CA THR A 332 -23.75 -3.48 6.74
C THR A 332 -24.34 -4.82 6.29
N LEU A 333 -24.97 -4.88 5.11
CA LEU A 333 -25.42 -6.13 4.50
C LEU A 333 -24.23 -7.02 4.08
N MET A 334 -23.23 -6.46 3.39
CA MET A 334 -22.01 -7.19 3.01
C MET A 334 -21.30 -7.79 4.24
N LYS A 335 -21.18 -7.03 5.33
CA LYS A 335 -20.66 -7.55 6.61
C LYS A 335 -21.58 -8.60 7.24
N TYR A 336 -22.89 -8.40 7.25
CA TYR A 336 -23.88 -9.37 7.77
C TYR A 336 -23.82 -10.72 7.06
N LEU A 337 -23.59 -10.74 5.74
CA LEU A 337 -23.43 -11.94 4.94
C LEU A 337 -22.16 -12.75 5.31
N LEU A 338 -21.07 -12.03 5.61
CA LEU A 338 -19.76 -12.60 5.92
C LEU A 338 -19.52 -12.85 7.42
N GLN A 339 -20.39 -12.34 8.28
CA GLN A 339 -20.35 -12.55 9.73
C GLN A 339 -20.54 -14.04 10.10
N PRO A 340 -19.75 -14.58 11.05
CA PRO A 340 -19.98 -15.90 11.63
C PRO A 340 -21.41 -16.10 12.14
N VAL A 341 -21.92 -17.33 12.01
CA VAL A 341 -23.23 -17.72 12.54
C VAL A 341 -23.16 -18.04 14.03
N ASP A 342 -22.01 -18.52 14.50
CA ASP A 342 -21.73 -18.99 15.86
C ASP A 342 -20.27 -18.61 16.22
N GLU A 343 -20.00 -18.19 17.45
CA GLU A 343 -18.65 -17.81 17.90
C GLU A 343 -17.66 -18.98 17.90
N SER A 344 -18.15 -20.22 17.98
CA SER A 344 -17.36 -21.45 17.92
C SER A 344 -17.02 -21.90 16.49
N SER A 345 -17.57 -21.24 15.46
CA SER A 345 -17.46 -21.68 14.06
C SER A 345 -17.06 -20.55 13.12
N ASN A 346 -16.00 -20.75 12.34
CA ASN A 346 -15.59 -19.85 11.25
C ASN A 346 -16.57 -19.86 10.06
N ALA A 347 -17.80 -20.37 10.21
CA ALA A 347 -18.80 -20.44 9.17
C ALA A 347 -19.71 -19.20 9.15
N ASN A 348 -19.72 -18.50 8.02
CA ASN A 348 -20.60 -17.35 7.79
C ASN A 348 -21.94 -17.73 7.17
N ARG A 349 -22.83 -16.74 6.98
CA ARG A 349 -24.21 -16.96 6.50
C ARG A 349 -24.29 -17.47 5.07
N CYS A 350 -23.28 -17.17 4.24
CA CYS A 350 -23.20 -17.65 2.86
C CYS A 350 -22.64 -19.08 2.73
N ASN A 351 -21.91 -19.60 3.73
CA ASN A 351 -21.18 -20.87 3.61
C ASN A 351 -22.07 -22.07 3.32
N GLU A 352 -23.28 -22.16 3.88
CA GLU A 352 -24.19 -23.29 3.63
C GLU A 352 -24.53 -23.42 2.13
N TYR A 353 -24.89 -22.30 1.50
CA TYR A 353 -25.26 -22.23 0.09
C TYR A 353 -24.04 -22.32 -0.84
N LEU A 354 -22.94 -21.65 -0.48
CA LEU A 354 -21.70 -21.71 -1.25
C LEU A 354 -21.03 -23.09 -1.18
N GLN A 355 -21.21 -23.86 -0.11
CA GLN A 355 -20.73 -25.24 -0.04
C GLN A 355 -21.57 -26.18 -0.90
N GLN A 356 -22.88 -25.94 -1.06
CA GLN A 356 -23.70 -26.65 -2.06
C GLN A 356 -23.17 -26.42 -3.48
N TRP A 357 -22.83 -25.18 -3.84
CA TRP A 357 -22.18 -24.86 -5.12
C TRP A 357 -20.75 -25.44 -5.22
N ALA A 358 -20.02 -25.58 -4.11
CA ALA A 358 -18.68 -26.15 -4.11
C ALA A 358 -18.66 -27.69 -4.22
N GLY A 359 -19.72 -28.36 -3.73
CA GLY A 359 -19.76 -29.82 -3.59
C GLY A 359 -18.66 -30.30 -2.64
N ASP A 360 -17.94 -31.36 -3.01
CA ASP A 360 -16.80 -31.89 -2.24
C ASP A 360 -15.53 -31.01 -2.32
N ARG A 361 -15.54 -29.92 -3.10
CA ARG A 361 -14.38 -29.03 -3.24
C ARG A 361 -14.26 -28.12 -2.02
N LYS A 362 -13.01 -27.82 -1.64
CA LYS A 362 -12.70 -26.79 -0.64
C LYS A 362 -13.28 -25.45 -1.10
N LEU A 363 -14.25 -24.91 -0.37
CA LEU A 363 -14.68 -23.53 -0.50
C LEU A 363 -13.61 -22.58 0.04
N THR A 364 -13.49 -21.38 -0.54
CA THR A 364 -12.70 -20.29 0.02
C THR A 364 -13.36 -18.97 -0.34
N ILE A 365 -13.68 -18.19 0.69
CA ILE A 365 -14.25 -16.85 0.57
C ILE A 365 -13.15 -15.83 0.86
N ALA A 366 -13.11 -14.76 0.08
CA ALA A 366 -12.30 -13.59 0.37
C ALA A 366 -13.12 -12.31 0.16
N SER A 367 -12.83 -11.25 0.93
CA SER A 367 -13.57 -10.00 0.90
C SER A 367 -12.67 -8.77 0.88
N PHE A 368 -13.22 -7.68 0.35
CA PHE A 368 -12.65 -6.35 0.43
C PHE A 368 -13.77 -5.31 0.57
N HIS A 369 -13.50 -4.26 1.33
CA HIS A 369 -14.38 -3.12 1.49
C HIS A 369 -13.58 -1.86 1.16
N PHE A 370 -13.99 -1.13 0.13
CA PHE A 370 -13.42 0.18 -0.17
C PHE A 370 -13.74 1.17 0.96
N TRP A 371 -12.89 2.19 1.11
CA TRP A 371 -13.13 3.28 2.05
C TRP A 371 -12.56 4.60 1.55
N ALA A 372 -13.41 5.44 0.95
CA ALA A 372 -13.00 6.73 0.38
C ALA A 372 -12.64 7.80 1.44
N ILE A 373 -12.96 7.54 2.72
CA ILE A 373 -12.62 8.39 3.88
C ILE A 373 -11.44 7.77 4.68
N GLY A 374 -10.94 6.61 4.24
CA GLY A 374 -9.78 5.96 4.84
C GLY A 374 -8.46 6.56 4.36
N SER A 375 -7.37 5.85 4.65
CA SER A 375 -6.08 6.02 3.97
C SER A 375 -6.20 5.68 2.48
N ASP A 376 -5.49 6.41 1.62
CA ASP A 376 -5.52 6.33 0.15
C ASP A 376 -5.52 4.88 -0.38
N ILE A 377 -4.74 4.00 0.27
CA ILE A 377 -4.63 2.59 -0.11
C ILE A 377 -5.97 1.82 0.03
N GLN A 378 -6.82 2.14 1.01
CA GLN A 378 -8.16 1.54 1.21
C GLN A 378 -9.18 2.01 0.16
N ALA A 379 -8.92 3.14 -0.51
CA ALA A 379 -9.69 3.60 -1.67
C ALA A 379 -9.13 3.05 -3.00
N SER A 380 -8.00 2.31 -2.99
CA SER A 380 -7.22 2.02 -4.21
C SER A 380 -7.30 0.57 -4.74
N LYS A 381 -6.90 0.40 -6.00
CA LYS A 381 -6.68 -0.91 -6.64
C LYS A 381 -5.54 -1.69 -5.96
N GLU A 382 -4.56 -1.00 -5.37
CA GLU A 382 -3.47 -1.65 -4.64
C GLU A 382 -3.98 -2.30 -3.34
N GLY A 383 -4.83 -1.61 -2.57
CA GLY A 383 -5.44 -2.14 -1.35
C GLY A 383 -6.35 -3.33 -1.62
N LEU A 384 -7.19 -3.24 -2.66
CA LEU A 384 -8.02 -4.36 -3.15
C LEU A 384 -7.16 -5.60 -3.43
N LEU A 385 -6.14 -5.46 -4.29
CA LEU A 385 -5.28 -6.58 -4.69
C LEU A 385 -4.50 -7.15 -3.51
N ARG A 386 -3.87 -6.30 -2.68
CA ARG A 386 -3.14 -6.73 -1.48
C ARG A 386 -4.04 -7.49 -0.51
N THR A 387 -5.25 -7.01 -0.25
CA THR A 387 -6.15 -7.60 0.74
C THR A 387 -6.66 -8.96 0.29
N LEU A 388 -7.12 -9.07 -0.96
CA LEU A 388 -7.55 -10.36 -1.51
C LEU A 388 -6.37 -11.34 -1.61
N LEU A 389 -5.18 -10.89 -2.01
CA LEU A 389 -3.97 -11.75 -2.02
C LEU A 389 -3.60 -12.26 -0.62
N VAL A 390 -3.63 -11.41 0.41
CA VAL A 390 -3.37 -11.82 1.81
C VAL A 390 -4.35 -12.91 2.26
N GLN A 391 -5.64 -12.80 1.90
CA GLN A 391 -6.64 -13.80 2.26
C GLN A 391 -6.48 -15.09 1.45
N LEU A 392 -6.31 -14.99 0.12
CA LEU A 392 -6.10 -16.14 -0.77
C LEU A 392 -4.84 -16.93 -0.41
N PHE A 393 -3.73 -16.25 -0.09
CA PHE A 393 -2.48 -16.89 0.33
C PHE A 393 -2.52 -17.44 1.77
N ARG A 394 -3.31 -16.87 2.68
CA ARG A 394 -3.59 -17.53 3.98
C ARG A 394 -4.38 -18.82 3.80
N ALA A 395 -5.33 -18.84 2.86
CA ALA A 395 -6.16 -20.01 2.57
C ALA A 395 -5.41 -21.09 1.75
N HIS A 396 -4.54 -20.70 0.82
CA HIS A 396 -3.80 -21.60 -0.08
C HIS A 396 -2.33 -21.12 -0.21
N PRO A 397 -1.51 -21.25 0.85
CA PRO A 397 -0.13 -20.72 0.85
C PRO A 397 0.78 -21.41 -0.16
N ASP A 398 0.43 -22.63 -0.58
CA ASP A 398 1.13 -23.38 -1.61
C ASP A 398 1.04 -22.77 -3.02
N VAL A 399 0.20 -21.74 -3.21
CA VAL A 399 0.12 -20.93 -4.43
C VAL A 399 1.30 -19.95 -4.53
N ILE A 400 1.86 -19.49 -3.40
CA ILE A 400 2.92 -18.46 -3.37
C ILE A 400 4.12 -18.82 -4.26
N PRO A 401 4.70 -20.04 -4.22
CA PRO A 401 5.84 -20.42 -5.06
C PRO A 401 5.54 -20.42 -6.56
N LEU A 402 4.27 -20.58 -6.94
CA LEU A 402 3.84 -20.65 -8.34
C LEU A 402 3.72 -19.23 -8.93
N VAL A 403 3.01 -18.34 -8.22
CA VAL A 403 2.63 -17.02 -8.74
C VAL A 403 3.66 -15.93 -8.44
N ALA A 404 4.49 -16.14 -7.42
CA ALA A 404 5.54 -15.22 -6.98
C ALA A 404 6.93 -15.89 -7.03
N SER A 405 7.15 -16.79 -8.01
CA SER A 405 8.31 -17.70 -8.11
C SER A 405 9.67 -17.07 -7.79
N SER A 406 10.01 -15.95 -8.42
CA SER A 406 11.29 -15.24 -8.20
C SER A 406 11.40 -14.56 -6.83
N ARG A 407 10.28 -14.20 -6.20
CA ARG A 407 10.22 -13.69 -4.82
C ARG A 407 10.33 -14.81 -3.79
N TRP A 408 9.66 -15.92 -4.06
CA TRP A 408 9.77 -17.14 -3.28
C TRP A 408 11.21 -17.68 -3.29
N GLU A 409 11.88 -17.71 -4.44
CA GLU A 409 13.29 -18.12 -4.56
C GLU A 409 14.21 -17.23 -3.70
N SER A 410 14.04 -15.89 -3.77
CA SER A 410 14.81 -14.96 -2.94
C SER A 410 14.60 -15.20 -1.45
N LEU A 411 13.34 -15.38 -1.01
CA LEU A 411 13.01 -15.72 0.37
C LEU A 411 13.57 -17.09 0.79
N CYS A 412 13.55 -18.11 -0.07
CA CYS A 412 14.12 -19.42 0.23
C CYS A 412 15.64 -19.36 0.49
N LEU A 413 16.35 -18.60 -0.34
CA LEU A 413 17.81 -18.50 -0.30
C LEU A 413 18.30 -17.52 0.78
N PHE A 414 17.71 -16.33 0.88
CA PHE A 414 18.24 -15.25 1.74
C PHE A 414 17.39 -14.94 2.96
N ASN A 415 16.19 -15.51 3.08
CA ASN A 415 15.11 -15.10 4.00
C ASN A 415 14.61 -13.65 3.76
N GLU A 416 15.04 -13.01 2.66
CA GLU A 416 14.71 -11.63 2.32
C GLU A 416 14.55 -11.41 0.80
N ASP A 417 13.82 -10.35 0.44
CA ASP A 417 13.82 -9.67 -0.86
C ASP A 417 13.60 -8.16 -0.58
N PRO A 418 14.56 -7.26 -0.83
CA PRO A 418 14.42 -5.85 -0.46
C PRO A 418 13.56 -5.03 -1.45
N ARG A 419 13.10 -5.60 -2.56
CA ARG A 419 12.29 -4.86 -3.55
C ARG A 419 10.86 -4.65 -3.05
N ARG A 420 10.32 -3.44 -3.27
CA ARG A 420 8.87 -3.20 -3.20
C ARG A 420 8.13 -4.02 -4.27
N LEU A 421 6.86 -4.34 -4.01
CA LEU A 421 5.94 -4.90 -5.00
C LEU A 421 5.42 -3.76 -5.89
N SER A 422 5.21 -4.01 -7.19
CA SER A 422 4.50 -3.06 -8.06
C SER A 422 3.01 -3.42 -8.19
N LEU A 423 2.19 -2.46 -8.64
CA LEU A 423 0.77 -2.69 -8.90
C LEU A 423 0.55 -3.76 -10.00
N ASP A 424 1.41 -3.77 -11.02
CA ASP A 424 1.36 -4.79 -12.08
C ASP A 424 1.69 -6.18 -11.55
N GLU A 425 2.73 -6.30 -10.70
CA GLU A 425 3.13 -7.56 -10.07
C GLU A 425 2.04 -8.08 -9.12
N LEU A 426 1.36 -7.20 -8.39
CA LEU A 426 0.17 -7.54 -7.60
C LEU A 426 -0.99 -8.02 -8.49
N GLY A 427 -1.23 -7.37 -9.63
CA GLY A 427 -2.26 -7.78 -10.60
C GLY A 427 -1.99 -9.15 -11.23
N ASP A 428 -0.74 -9.41 -11.62
CA ASP A 428 -0.32 -10.69 -12.20
C ASP A 428 -0.29 -11.82 -11.16
N MET A 429 0.13 -11.56 -9.92
CA MET A 429 -0.01 -12.52 -8.83
C MET A 429 -1.48 -12.85 -8.56
N PHE A 430 -2.38 -11.86 -8.58
CA PHE A 430 -3.81 -12.05 -8.32
C PHE A 430 -4.51 -12.86 -9.42
N ARG A 431 -4.30 -12.52 -10.69
CA ARG A 431 -4.79 -13.29 -11.84
C ARG A 431 -4.33 -14.74 -11.80
N GLN A 432 -3.04 -14.97 -11.55
CA GLN A 432 -2.48 -16.31 -11.46
C GLN A 432 -2.99 -17.06 -10.22
N ALA A 433 -3.17 -16.40 -9.08
CA ALA A 433 -3.71 -17.02 -7.87
C ALA A 433 -5.15 -17.49 -8.07
N ILE A 434 -6.03 -16.67 -8.65
CA ILE A 434 -7.39 -17.09 -9.03
C ILE A 434 -7.32 -18.33 -9.92
N LYS A 435 -6.48 -18.32 -10.97
CA LYS A 435 -6.34 -19.43 -11.91
C LYS A 435 -5.83 -20.73 -11.24
N HIS A 436 -4.83 -20.65 -10.36
CA HIS A 436 -4.21 -21.80 -9.68
C HIS A 436 -5.01 -22.33 -8.47
N ILE A 437 -5.95 -21.55 -7.93
CA ILE A 437 -6.85 -21.98 -6.87
C ILE A 437 -8.14 -22.58 -7.46
N SER A 438 -8.71 -21.97 -8.51
CA SER A 438 -10.00 -22.38 -9.11
C SER A 438 -10.01 -23.78 -9.73
N THR A 439 -8.84 -24.37 -9.99
CA THR A 439 -8.71 -25.75 -10.48
C THR A 439 -9.00 -26.81 -9.40
N ARG A 440 -8.88 -26.44 -8.12
CA ARG A 440 -8.87 -27.36 -6.96
C ARG A 440 -9.82 -26.96 -5.83
N ALA A 441 -10.17 -25.69 -5.77
CA ALA A 441 -11.05 -25.09 -4.77
C ALA A 441 -12.09 -24.21 -5.49
N LYS A 442 -13.20 -23.90 -4.82
CA LYS A 442 -14.22 -22.97 -5.31
C LYS A 442 -14.05 -21.63 -4.60
N LEU A 443 -13.90 -20.56 -5.38
CA LEU A 443 -13.68 -19.21 -4.87
C LEU A 443 -14.97 -18.38 -4.89
N ALA A 444 -15.22 -17.64 -3.82
CA ALA A 444 -16.19 -16.54 -3.80
C ALA A 444 -15.53 -15.25 -3.30
N LEU A 445 -15.64 -14.17 -4.07
CA LEU A 445 -15.12 -12.85 -3.74
C LEU A 445 -16.28 -11.91 -3.38
N PHE A 446 -16.14 -11.13 -2.32
CA PHE A 446 -17.14 -10.12 -1.91
C PHE A 446 -16.48 -8.74 -1.87
N ILE A 447 -16.85 -7.84 -2.77
CA ILE A 447 -16.19 -6.54 -2.96
C ILE A 447 -17.22 -5.42 -2.76
N ASP A 448 -17.13 -4.73 -1.64
CA ASP A 448 -18.10 -3.72 -1.18
C ASP A 448 -17.63 -2.30 -1.50
N GLY A 449 -18.53 -1.48 -2.05
CA GLY A 449 -18.28 -0.06 -2.30
C GLY A 449 -17.46 0.25 -3.56
N LEU A 450 -17.80 -0.30 -4.73
CA LEU A 450 -17.10 0.06 -5.98
C LEU A 450 -17.20 1.57 -6.31
N ASP A 451 -18.19 2.29 -5.78
CA ASP A 451 -18.31 3.75 -5.86
C ASP A 451 -17.43 4.53 -4.86
N GLU A 452 -16.72 3.83 -3.97
CA GLU A 452 -15.68 4.38 -3.10
C GLU A 452 -14.25 4.12 -3.64
N PHE A 453 -14.12 3.72 -4.92
CA PHE A 453 -12.82 3.55 -5.59
C PHE A 453 -12.27 4.87 -6.14
N ASP A 454 -11.09 5.28 -5.65
CA ASP A 454 -10.35 6.41 -6.20
C ASP A 454 -9.51 5.96 -7.41
N GLY A 455 -10.10 6.09 -8.61
CA GLY A 455 -9.46 5.78 -9.88
C GLY A 455 -10.44 5.54 -11.03
N ASP A 456 -9.94 5.03 -12.15
CA ASP A 456 -10.78 4.73 -13.33
C ASP A 456 -11.72 3.53 -13.07
N CYS A 457 -13.00 3.83 -12.87
CA CYS A 457 -14.05 2.83 -12.70
C CYS A 457 -14.09 1.79 -13.84
N ASN A 458 -13.68 2.14 -15.07
CA ASN A 458 -13.64 1.20 -16.20
C ASN A 458 -12.53 0.14 -16.01
N ALA A 459 -11.36 0.52 -15.50
CA ALA A 459 -10.28 -0.39 -15.13
C ALA A 459 -10.62 -1.27 -13.90
N LEU A 460 -11.55 -0.85 -13.04
CA LEU A 460 -12.11 -1.69 -11.97
C LEU A 460 -13.17 -2.66 -12.51
N ILE A 461 -14.10 -2.18 -13.33
CA ILE A 461 -15.09 -3.02 -14.04
C ILE A 461 -14.39 -4.10 -14.86
N SER A 462 -13.32 -3.74 -15.58
CA SER A 462 -12.50 -4.68 -16.36
C SER A 462 -11.85 -5.75 -15.49
N LEU A 463 -11.35 -5.39 -14.29
CA LEU A 463 -10.82 -6.36 -13.33
C LEU A 463 -11.89 -7.33 -12.83
N ILE A 464 -13.12 -6.86 -12.55
CA ILE A 464 -14.24 -7.73 -12.17
C ILE A 464 -14.61 -8.67 -13.33
N GLN A 465 -14.61 -8.17 -14.57
CA GLN A 465 -14.86 -8.96 -15.78
C GLN A 465 -13.77 -10.02 -16.05
N GLU A 466 -12.48 -9.68 -15.85
CA GLU A 466 -11.37 -10.65 -15.85
C GLU A 466 -11.56 -11.75 -14.79
N CYS A 467 -12.06 -11.39 -13.60
CA CYS A 467 -12.29 -12.34 -12.51
C CYS A 467 -13.40 -13.35 -12.84
N ILE A 468 -14.57 -12.90 -13.33
CA ILE A 468 -15.72 -13.77 -13.64
C ILE A 468 -15.55 -14.60 -14.93
N ALA A 469 -14.46 -14.40 -15.68
CA ALA A 469 -14.03 -15.32 -16.74
C ALA A 469 -13.40 -16.62 -16.19
N SER A 470 -13.05 -16.65 -14.90
CA SER A 470 -12.72 -17.88 -14.16
C SER A 470 -13.98 -18.47 -13.49
N PRO A 471 -14.03 -19.79 -13.18
CA PRO A 471 -15.20 -20.44 -12.58
C PRO A 471 -15.32 -20.14 -11.08
N ILE A 472 -15.53 -18.86 -10.77
CA ILE A 472 -15.61 -18.29 -9.42
C ILE A 472 -16.90 -17.49 -9.25
N LYS A 473 -17.25 -17.20 -8.00
CA LYS A 473 -18.30 -16.24 -7.65
C LYS A 473 -17.70 -14.90 -7.28
N VAL A 474 -18.38 -13.82 -7.66
CA VAL A 474 -18.10 -12.45 -7.23
C VAL A 474 -19.42 -11.79 -6.86
N CYS A 475 -19.54 -11.31 -5.63
CA CYS A 475 -20.60 -10.39 -5.23
C CYS A 475 -20.00 -8.99 -5.12
N VAL A 476 -20.58 -8.01 -5.81
CA VAL A 476 -20.14 -6.61 -5.75
C VAL A 476 -21.21 -5.70 -5.16
N SER A 477 -20.82 -4.64 -4.46
CA SER A 477 -21.75 -3.57 -4.02
C SER A 477 -21.37 -2.21 -4.61
N SER A 478 -22.35 -1.41 -5.01
CA SER A 478 -22.11 -0.01 -5.43
C SER A 478 -23.35 0.88 -5.34
N ARG A 479 -23.21 2.18 -5.61
CA ARG A 479 -24.31 3.04 -6.08
C ARG A 479 -24.73 2.63 -7.51
N PRO A 480 -25.98 2.93 -7.93
CA PRO A 480 -26.44 2.77 -9.30
C PRO A 480 -25.91 3.90 -10.21
N TRP A 481 -24.59 4.03 -10.30
CA TRP A 481 -23.96 4.90 -11.29
C TRP A 481 -24.06 4.29 -12.69
N THR A 482 -24.07 5.13 -13.72
CA THR A 482 -24.27 4.76 -15.13
C THR A 482 -23.29 3.68 -15.59
N GLU A 483 -22.04 3.77 -15.15
CA GLU A 483 -20.94 2.86 -15.41
C GLU A 483 -21.26 1.46 -14.86
N PHE A 484 -21.76 1.36 -13.63
CA PHE A 484 -22.12 0.10 -12.98
C PHE A 484 -23.47 -0.46 -13.46
N GLU A 485 -24.47 0.37 -13.76
CA GLU A 485 -25.71 -0.06 -14.44
C GLU A 485 -25.40 -0.68 -15.81
N ASN A 486 -24.57 -0.03 -16.63
CA ASN A 486 -24.16 -0.54 -17.93
C ASN A 486 -23.31 -1.83 -17.82
N ALA A 487 -22.40 -1.89 -16.84
CA ALA A 487 -21.50 -3.02 -16.67
C ALA A 487 -22.14 -4.26 -16.02
N PHE A 488 -23.10 -4.05 -15.10
CA PHE A 488 -23.61 -5.10 -14.21
C PHE A 488 -25.14 -5.24 -14.18
N GLY A 489 -25.91 -4.32 -14.77
CA GLY A 489 -27.38 -4.29 -14.69
C GLY A 489 -28.12 -5.46 -15.36
N TYR A 490 -27.40 -6.31 -16.10
CA TYR A 490 -27.90 -7.54 -16.75
C TYR A 490 -27.59 -8.83 -15.96
N TYR A 491 -26.91 -8.75 -14.81
CA TYR A 491 -26.74 -9.87 -13.89
C TYR A 491 -27.84 -9.86 -12.80
N PRO A 492 -28.04 -10.97 -12.05
CA PRO A 492 -28.85 -10.98 -10.85
C PRO A 492 -28.42 -9.87 -9.87
N ARG A 493 -29.40 -9.12 -9.37
CA ARG A 493 -29.15 -7.95 -8.52
C ARG A 493 -30.29 -7.68 -7.54
N LEU A 494 -29.97 -6.97 -6.47
CA LEU A 494 -30.95 -6.36 -5.56
C LEU A 494 -30.72 -4.87 -5.42
N LYS A 495 -31.79 -4.16 -5.10
CA LYS A 495 -31.79 -2.75 -4.71
C LYS A 495 -32.09 -2.66 -3.22
N MET A 496 -31.22 -2.00 -2.45
CA MET A 496 -31.41 -1.89 -0.99
C MET A 496 -32.67 -1.12 -0.61
N GLU A 497 -32.95 -0.01 -1.29
CA GLU A 497 -34.08 0.86 -0.99
C GLU A 497 -35.44 0.17 -1.14
N ASP A 498 -35.57 -0.74 -2.10
CA ASP A 498 -36.80 -1.50 -2.37
C ASP A 498 -37.08 -2.59 -1.31
N LEU A 499 -36.10 -2.91 -0.45
CA LEU A 499 -36.11 -4.08 0.44
C LEU A 499 -35.93 -3.75 1.93
N THR A 500 -35.65 -2.49 2.27
CA THR A 500 -35.30 -2.08 3.64
C THR A 500 -36.48 -1.60 4.48
N TYR A 501 -37.69 -1.46 3.92
CA TYR A 501 -38.88 -0.92 4.59
C TYR A 501 -39.22 -1.61 5.93
N ASP A 502 -39.38 -2.92 5.91
CA ASP A 502 -39.70 -3.73 7.10
C ASP A 502 -38.59 -3.63 8.17
N ASP A 503 -37.35 -3.55 7.73
CA ASP A 503 -36.17 -3.51 8.60
C ASP A 503 -36.00 -2.13 9.24
N ILE A 504 -36.31 -1.06 8.51
CA ILE A 504 -36.44 0.30 9.02
C ILE A 504 -37.57 0.33 10.06
N THR A 505 -38.73 -0.26 9.75
CA THR A 505 -39.87 -0.31 10.69
C THR A 505 -39.50 -1.04 11.99
N LYS A 506 -38.85 -2.22 11.91
CA LYS A 506 -38.31 -2.96 13.07
C LYS A 506 -37.29 -2.14 13.86
N TYR A 507 -36.38 -1.45 13.19
CA TYR A 507 -35.37 -0.59 13.82
C TYR A 507 -36.03 0.57 14.59
N VAL A 508 -36.97 1.28 13.97
CA VAL A 508 -37.68 2.42 14.57
C VAL A 508 -38.46 1.98 15.80
N VAL A 509 -39.26 0.90 15.69
CA VAL A 509 -39.99 0.32 16.82
C VAL A 509 -39.03 -0.07 17.95
N SER A 510 -37.96 -0.80 17.65
CA SER A 510 -36.95 -1.20 18.64
C SER A 510 -36.26 -0.02 19.34
N LYS A 511 -36.06 1.12 18.66
CA LYS A 511 -35.49 2.34 19.26
C LYS A 511 -36.49 3.12 20.10
N PHE A 512 -37.75 3.11 19.72
CA PHE A 512 -38.84 3.74 20.45
C PHE A 512 -39.23 2.95 21.71
N GLU A 513 -39.37 1.63 21.62
CA GLU A 513 -39.65 0.76 22.78
C GLU A 513 -38.54 0.80 23.85
N ALA A 514 -37.30 1.00 23.44
CA ALA A 514 -36.16 1.18 24.34
C ALA A 514 -36.14 2.54 25.06
N ASN A 515 -37.04 3.49 24.73
CA ASN A 515 -37.06 4.83 25.30
C ASN A 515 -38.25 5.03 26.28
N THR A 516 -37.94 5.38 27.52
CA THR A 516 -38.95 5.55 28.59
C THR A 516 -39.89 6.74 28.37
N GLN A 517 -39.46 7.80 27.68
CA GLN A 517 -40.32 8.92 27.33
C GLN A 517 -41.24 8.57 26.16
N PHE A 518 -40.78 7.78 25.17
CA PHE A 518 -41.68 7.23 24.16
C PHE A 518 -42.76 6.33 24.79
N ALA A 519 -42.39 5.45 25.72
CA ALA A 519 -43.35 4.59 26.43
C ALA A 519 -44.37 5.38 27.29
N ARG A 520 -44.05 6.61 27.71
CA ARG A 520 -44.99 7.57 28.31
C ARG A 520 -45.85 8.25 27.25
N PHE A 521 -45.25 8.74 26.18
CA PHE A 521 -45.89 9.44 25.06
C PHE A 521 -46.90 8.55 24.33
N GLN A 522 -46.58 7.28 24.09
CA GLN A 522 -47.44 6.28 23.48
C GLN A 522 -48.73 6.03 24.28
N LYS A 523 -48.69 6.12 25.62
CA LYS A 523 -49.89 6.02 26.48
C LYS A 523 -50.80 7.24 26.40
N LEU A 524 -50.24 8.42 26.09
CA LEU A 524 -50.98 9.67 25.92
C LEU A 524 -51.52 9.84 24.48
N HIS A 525 -50.77 9.35 23.49
CA HIS A 525 -51.03 9.57 22.06
C HIS A 525 -50.93 8.27 21.23
N PRO A 526 -51.68 7.20 21.57
CA PRO A 526 -51.50 5.87 20.99
C PRO A 526 -51.70 5.82 19.47
N GLN A 527 -52.66 6.58 18.93
CA GLN A 527 -52.92 6.64 17.49
C GLN A 527 -51.72 7.19 16.69
N PHE A 528 -51.10 8.26 17.18
CA PHE A 528 -49.94 8.86 16.51
C PHE A 528 -48.69 7.99 16.69
N ALA A 529 -48.44 7.50 17.91
CA ALA A 529 -47.30 6.63 18.19
C ALA A 529 -47.34 5.30 17.41
N GLY A 530 -48.53 4.75 17.13
CA GLY A 530 -48.71 3.55 16.31
C GLY A 530 -48.52 3.77 14.81
N ALA A 531 -48.77 4.98 14.29
CA ALA A 531 -48.54 5.33 12.89
C ALA A 531 -47.10 5.79 12.61
N LEU A 532 -46.42 6.36 13.63
CA LEU A 532 -45.14 7.04 13.48
C LEU A 532 -44.02 6.16 12.91
N SER A 533 -43.99 4.86 13.23
CA SER A 533 -42.99 3.93 12.67
C SER A 533 -43.12 3.78 11.16
N HIS A 534 -44.34 3.63 10.66
CA HIS A 534 -44.63 3.57 9.22
C HIS A 534 -44.35 4.91 8.55
N SER A 535 -44.82 6.04 9.10
CA SER A 535 -44.54 7.36 8.51
C SER A 535 -43.04 7.71 8.43
N ILE A 536 -42.20 7.15 9.30
CA ILE A 536 -40.73 7.24 9.21
C ILE A 536 -40.20 6.29 8.13
N ALA A 537 -40.69 5.05 8.06
CA ALA A 537 -40.27 4.07 7.04
C ALA A 537 -40.65 4.50 5.61
N ASP A 538 -41.87 5.00 5.41
CA ASP A 538 -42.39 5.53 4.14
C ASP A 538 -41.49 6.68 3.65
N LYS A 539 -41.18 7.63 4.54
CA LYS A 539 -40.45 8.86 4.20
C LYS A 539 -38.94 8.67 4.07
N ALA A 540 -38.39 7.62 4.68
CA ALA A 540 -36.97 7.31 4.60
C ALA A 540 -36.51 6.88 3.20
N SER A 541 -37.42 6.50 2.30
CA SER A 541 -37.10 6.05 0.93
C SER A 541 -35.97 5.00 0.90
N GLY A 542 -35.97 4.08 1.88
CA GLY A 542 -34.96 3.03 2.04
C GLY A 542 -33.59 3.45 2.59
N VAL A 543 -33.42 4.70 3.05
CA VAL A 543 -32.15 5.22 3.55
C VAL A 543 -32.04 5.08 5.08
N PHE A 544 -31.33 4.06 5.55
CA PHE A 544 -31.10 3.84 6.98
C PHE A 544 -30.41 5.01 7.70
N LEU A 545 -29.48 5.71 7.05
CA LEU A 545 -28.80 6.87 7.65
C LEU A 545 -29.79 7.98 8.03
N TRP A 546 -30.73 8.29 7.14
CA TRP A 546 -31.84 9.22 7.37
C TRP A 546 -32.63 8.84 8.63
N VAL A 547 -33.03 7.57 8.72
CA VAL A 547 -33.79 7.02 9.86
C VAL A 547 -33.05 7.25 11.18
N THR A 548 -31.73 7.04 11.22
CA THR A 548 -30.97 7.24 12.48
C THR A 548 -31.00 8.69 12.97
N ILE A 549 -30.96 9.66 12.04
CA ILE A 549 -31.03 11.10 12.34
C ILE A 549 -32.45 11.49 12.77
N VAL A 550 -33.46 11.03 12.05
CA VAL A 550 -34.88 11.37 12.33
C VAL A 550 -35.37 10.76 13.64
N VAL A 551 -35.02 9.50 13.93
CA VAL A 551 -35.34 8.85 15.22
C VAL A 551 -34.67 9.59 16.38
N ALA A 552 -33.41 10.01 16.24
CA ALA A 552 -32.72 10.81 17.26
C ALA A 552 -33.40 12.16 17.49
N SER A 553 -33.74 12.90 16.42
CA SER A 553 -34.39 14.21 16.50
C SER A 553 -35.80 14.14 17.11
N LEU A 554 -36.57 13.09 16.80
CA LEU A 554 -37.90 12.86 17.40
C LEU A 554 -37.81 12.47 18.88
N LEU A 555 -36.84 11.62 19.26
CA LEU A 555 -36.61 11.28 20.67
C LEU A 555 -36.12 12.48 21.47
N ALA A 556 -35.28 13.35 20.90
CA ALA A 556 -34.89 14.61 21.51
C ALA A 556 -36.09 15.54 21.75
N GLY A 557 -36.98 15.69 20.75
CA GLY A 557 -38.24 16.43 20.91
C GLY A 557 -39.14 15.86 22.02
N MET A 558 -39.29 14.54 22.08
CA MET A 558 -40.05 13.88 23.16
C MET A 558 -39.44 14.07 24.55
N MET A 559 -38.12 14.24 24.66
CA MET A 559 -37.45 14.60 25.93
C MET A 559 -37.62 16.09 26.28
N ALA A 560 -37.67 16.98 25.28
CA ALA A 560 -37.95 18.41 25.46
C ALA A 560 -39.42 18.70 25.80
N GLY A 561 -40.34 17.78 25.45
CA GLY A 561 -41.78 17.92 25.66
C GLY A 561 -42.55 18.44 24.44
N ASP A 562 -41.99 18.31 23.23
CA ASP A 562 -42.65 18.60 21.95
C ASP A 562 -44.05 17.95 21.90
N ARG A 563 -45.06 18.68 21.41
CA ARG A 563 -46.42 18.16 21.22
C ARG A 563 -46.46 17.22 20.02
N VAL A 564 -47.58 16.51 19.86
CA VAL A 564 -47.87 15.71 18.66
C VAL A 564 -47.74 16.55 17.39
N GLU A 565 -48.21 17.81 17.42
CA GLU A 565 -48.15 18.74 16.30
C GLU A 565 -46.71 19.19 16.01
N ASP A 566 -45.90 19.42 17.05
CA ASP A 566 -44.49 19.82 16.92
C ASP A 566 -43.65 18.66 16.35
N LEU A 567 -43.87 17.42 16.82
CA LEU A 567 -43.24 16.21 16.30
C LEU A 567 -43.68 15.88 14.86
N LYS A 568 -44.96 16.09 14.51
CA LYS A 568 -45.43 16.02 13.12
C LYS A 568 -44.74 17.07 12.25
N ASN A 569 -44.64 18.31 12.72
CA ASN A 569 -43.97 19.39 11.98
C ASN A 569 -42.48 19.10 11.80
N ARG A 570 -41.79 18.60 12.84
CA ARG A 570 -40.40 18.12 12.79
C ARG A 570 -40.22 17.03 11.71
N LEU A 571 -41.06 15.99 11.71
CA LEU A 571 -41.03 14.92 10.70
C LEU A 571 -41.40 15.43 9.28
N ASN A 572 -42.39 16.32 9.16
CA ASN A 572 -42.83 16.89 7.89
C ASN A 572 -41.77 17.79 7.26
N LEU A 573 -41.08 18.60 8.07
CA LEU A 573 -40.01 19.48 7.63
C LEU A 573 -38.82 18.69 7.09
N LEU A 574 -38.35 17.66 7.79
CA LEU A 574 -37.17 16.87 7.37
C LEU A 574 -37.38 16.32 5.94
N PRO A 575 -36.52 16.64 4.97
CA PRO A 575 -36.68 16.25 3.56
C PRO A 575 -36.37 14.76 3.38
N SER A 576 -36.89 14.10 2.35
CA SER A 576 -36.67 12.65 2.12
C SER A 576 -35.32 12.30 1.49
N GLU A 577 -34.67 13.24 0.80
CA GLU A 577 -33.36 13.02 0.18
C GLU A 577 -32.21 13.51 1.06
N MET A 578 -31.08 12.79 1.02
CA MET A 578 -29.96 13.00 1.95
C MET A 578 -29.28 14.36 1.76
N ASP A 579 -29.13 14.84 0.53
CA ASP A 579 -28.41 16.09 0.26
C ASP A 579 -29.17 17.31 0.80
N GLU A 580 -30.50 17.30 0.69
CA GLU A 580 -31.37 18.27 1.35
C GLU A 580 -31.31 18.15 2.89
N LEU A 581 -31.21 16.92 3.43
CA LEU A 581 -31.09 16.71 4.88
C LEU A 581 -29.76 17.30 5.41
N TYR A 582 -28.65 17.08 4.71
CA TYR A 582 -27.36 17.70 5.03
C TYR A 582 -27.42 19.22 4.93
N GLY A 583 -28.05 19.76 3.88
CA GLY A 583 -28.31 21.20 3.76
C GLY A 583 -29.05 21.76 4.99
N ARG A 584 -30.08 21.06 5.48
CA ARG A 584 -30.82 21.47 6.69
C ARG A 584 -30.06 21.28 7.99
N ILE A 585 -29.15 20.32 8.08
CA ILE A 585 -28.24 20.21 9.24
C ILE A 585 -27.32 21.43 9.26
N ILE A 586 -26.72 21.80 8.13
CA ILE A 586 -25.88 23.00 7.99
C ILE A 586 -26.69 24.28 8.27
N ASP A 587 -27.94 24.37 7.80
CA ASP A 587 -28.83 25.49 8.12
C ASP A 587 -29.33 25.52 9.57
N SER A 588 -29.27 24.41 10.30
CA SER A 588 -29.61 24.38 11.74
C SER A 588 -28.47 24.89 12.64
N ILE A 589 -27.24 24.98 12.12
CA ILE A 589 -26.11 25.63 12.79
C ILE A 589 -26.40 27.13 12.88
N ASP A 590 -26.23 27.70 14.08
CA ASP A 590 -26.36 29.14 14.32
C ASP A 590 -25.48 29.93 13.33
N PRO A 591 -26.01 30.97 12.64
CA PRO A 591 -25.23 31.80 11.72
C PRO A 591 -23.87 32.26 12.24
N LEU A 592 -23.72 32.48 13.55
CA LEU A 592 -22.46 32.84 14.21
C LEU A 592 -21.37 31.75 14.05
N TYR A 593 -21.76 30.47 14.07
CA TYR A 593 -20.85 29.32 14.02
C TYR A 593 -20.73 28.70 12.62
N ARG A 594 -21.50 29.15 11.63
CA ARG A 594 -21.45 28.58 10.26
C ARG A 594 -20.10 28.75 9.57
N GLU A 595 -19.43 29.89 9.78
CA GLU A 595 -18.07 30.09 9.25
C GLU A 595 -17.07 29.15 9.93
N HIS A 596 -17.14 29.05 11.26
CA HIS A 596 -16.32 28.15 12.08
C HIS A 596 -16.50 26.68 11.67
N ALA A 597 -17.74 26.22 11.49
CA ALA A 597 -18.05 24.88 10.99
C ALA A 597 -17.51 24.67 9.56
N ALA A 598 -17.61 25.67 8.68
CA ALA A 598 -17.05 25.59 7.33
C ALA A 598 -15.51 25.58 7.31
N GLN A 599 -14.84 26.20 8.30
CA GLN A 599 -13.39 26.09 8.49
C GLN A 599 -13.03 24.66 8.96
N LEU A 600 -13.71 24.12 9.98
CA LEU A 600 -13.54 22.74 10.45
C LEU A 600 -13.76 21.70 9.34
N PHE A 601 -14.82 21.83 8.54
CA PHE A 601 -15.05 20.91 7.41
C PHE A 601 -13.94 21.00 6.34
N LYS A 602 -13.39 22.19 6.08
CA LYS A 602 -12.23 22.34 5.18
C LYS A 602 -10.96 21.73 5.75
N LEU A 603 -10.72 21.86 7.06
CA LEU A 603 -9.58 21.25 7.75
C LEU A 603 -9.67 19.72 7.70
N VAL A 604 -10.83 19.14 7.99
CA VAL A 604 -11.09 17.70 7.84
C VAL A 604 -10.87 17.24 6.39
N TYR A 605 -11.41 17.98 5.41
CA TYR A 605 -11.27 17.64 3.98
C TYR A 605 -9.82 17.76 3.46
N ALA A 606 -9.03 18.68 4.02
CA ALA A 606 -7.62 18.87 3.66
C ALA A 606 -6.66 17.91 4.38
N CYS A 607 -7.14 17.12 5.35
CA CYS A 607 -6.34 16.13 6.05
C CYS A 607 -6.37 14.77 5.34
N ASN A 608 -5.23 14.33 4.81
CA ASN A 608 -5.07 12.96 4.32
C ASN A 608 -5.10 11.95 5.49
N GLY A 609 -6.29 11.47 5.85
CA GLY A 609 -6.52 10.45 6.87
C GLY A 609 -7.13 10.97 8.16
N THR A 610 -7.12 10.15 9.22
CA THR A 610 -7.85 10.42 10.47
C THR A 610 -7.20 11.50 11.33
N THR A 611 -7.70 12.74 11.27
CA THR A 611 -7.25 13.84 12.14
C THR A 611 -7.58 13.54 13.62
N SER A 612 -6.57 13.63 14.50
CA SER A 612 -6.81 13.50 15.94
C SER A 612 -7.43 14.79 16.52
N LEU A 613 -8.25 14.66 17.56
CA LEU A 613 -8.84 15.81 18.28
C LEU A 613 -7.78 16.79 18.80
N ARG A 614 -6.55 16.32 19.09
CA ARG A 614 -5.40 17.17 19.47
C ARG A 614 -4.99 18.08 18.32
N ILE A 615 -4.80 17.52 17.12
CA ILE A 615 -4.45 18.28 15.92
C ILE A 615 -5.59 19.24 15.56
N MET A 616 -6.84 18.80 15.71
CA MET A 616 -8.00 19.65 15.47
C MET A 616 -8.04 20.84 16.44
N TRP A 617 -7.74 20.66 17.73
CA TRP A 617 -7.64 21.78 18.68
C TRP A 617 -6.64 22.85 18.22
N TYR A 618 -5.43 22.44 17.81
CA TYR A 618 -4.43 23.38 17.31
C TYR A 618 -4.89 24.13 16.06
N ALA A 619 -5.57 23.44 15.14
CA ALA A 619 -6.09 24.04 13.91
C ALA A 619 -7.35 24.91 14.12
N ASP A 620 -7.98 24.84 15.29
CA ASP A 620 -9.20 25.57 15.69
C ASP A 620 -8.91 26.82 16.55
N GLU A 621 -7.66 27.01 16.99
CA GLU A 621 -7.25 28.16 17.79
C GLU A 621 -7.09 29.43 16.92
N VAL A 622 -7.61 30.54 17.43
CA VAL A 622 -7.75 31.82 16.72
C VAL A 622 -6.40 32.38 16.24
N ASP A 623 -5.32 32.11 16.98
CA ASP A 623 -3.95 32.54 16.68
C ASP A 623 -3.06 31.36 16.22
N PHE A 624 -3.60 30.47 15.38
CA PHE A 624 -2.93 29.27 14.83
C PHE A 624 -1.47 29.50 14.42
N LEU A 625 -1.18 30.59 13.69
CA LEU A 625 0.16 30.87 13.15
C LEU A 625 1.22 31.16 14.22
N GLU A 626 0.84 31.67 15.39
CA GLU A 626 1.78 31.86 16.50
C GLU A 626 1.82 30.61 17.39
N ARG A 627 0.67 30.08 17.79
CA ARG A 627 0.62 29.02 18.81
C ARG A 627 0.90 27.62 18.26
N ALA A 628 0.41 27.25 17.08
CA ALA A 628 0.58 25.90 16.53
C ALA A 628 1.92 25.70 15.79
N ILE A 629 2.71 26.77 15.61
CA ILE A 629 4.07 26.70 15.04
C ILE A 629 5.13 26.71 16.14
N ASP A 630 4.97 27.52 17.19
CA ASP A 630 5.98 27.67 18.25
C ASP A 630 5.78 26.74 19.48
N GLU A 631 4.57 26.23 19.74
CA GLU A 631 4.33 25.29 20.85
C GLU A 631 4.57 23.84 20.40
N ASP A 632 5.60 23.17 20.95
CA ASP A 632 5.78 21.71 20.77
C ASP A 632 4.58 20.97 21.38
N PRO A 633 3.73 20.28 20.59
CA PRO A 633 2.54 19.63 21.12
C PRO A 633 2.88 18.57 22.17
N SER A 634 4.06 17.95 22.07
CA SER A 634 4.51 16.90 22.99
C SER A 634 4.95 17.41 24.36
N ALA A 635 5.22 18.71 24.49
CA ALA A 635 5.59 19.37 25.75
C ALA A 635 4.38 19.78 26.62
N VAL A 636 3.16 19.79 26.08
CA VAL A 636 1.95 20.20 26.82
C VAL A 636 1.64 19.22 27.97
N PRO A 637 1.40 19.70 29.21
CA PRO A 637 1.03 18.86 30.34
C PRO A 637 -0.22 18.01 30.09
N TYR A 638 -0.23 16.78 30.60
CA TYR A 638 -1.33 15.83 30.35
C TYR A 638 -2.70 16.34 30.83
N GLU A 639 -2.77 17.02 31.97
CA GLU A 639 -4.02 17.58 32.51
C GLU A 639 -4.57 18.69 31.60
N GLU A 640 -3.70 19.54 31.06
CA GLU A 640 -4.08 20.59 30.10
C GLU A 640 -4.51 20.00 28.77
N LEU A 641 -3.80 18.98 28.26
CA LEU A 641 -4.15 18.25 27.05
C LEU A 641 -5.55 17.63 27.16
N ILE A 642 -5.92 17.06 28.31
CA ILE A 642 -7.28 16.54 28.54
C ILE A 642 -8.32 17.67 28.52
N GLY A 643 -8.04 18.83 29.11
CA GLY A 643 -8.91 20.01 29.02
C GLY A 643 -9.14 20.49 27.57
N ARG A 644 -8.05 20.68 26.81
CA ARG A 644 -8.08 21.06 25.39
C ARG A 644 -8.89 20.05 24.55
N LEU A 645 -8.75 18.75 24.83
CA LEU A 645 -9.50 17.67 24.16
C LEU A 645 -10.99 17.65 24.54
N GLU A 646 -11.35 17.89 25.80
CA GLU A 646 -12.74 18.02 26.21
C GLU A 646 -13.42 19.22 25.55
N ASP A 647 -12.74 20.36 25.43
CA ASP A 647 -13.32 21.54 24.79
C ASP A 647 -13.53 21.35 23.28
N MET A 648 -12.61 20.71 22.54
CA MET A 648 -12.91 20.33 21.15
C MET A 648 -14.09 19.36 21.06
N ARG A 649 -14.17 18.38 21.95
CA ARG A 649 -15.31 17.47 21.97
C ARG A 649 -16.60 18.23 22.19
N ARG A 650 -16.64 19.20 23.11
CA ARG A 650 -17.81 20.06 23.35
C ARG A 650 -18.14 20.97 22.15
N ARG A 651 -17.14 21.43 21.38
CA ARG A 651 -17.35 22.18 20.11
C ARG A 651 -17.93 21.30 18.99
N ILE A 652 -17.64 19.99 19.00
CA ILE A 652 -18.04 19.02 17.96
C ILE A 652 -19.34 18.26 18.30
N ASP A 653 -19.69 18.12 19.58
CA ASP A 653 -20.95 17.50 20.07
C ASP A 653 -22.17 18.48 20.00
N ILE A 654 -22.09 19.59 19.22
CA ILE A 654 -23.14 20.63 19.02
C ILE A 654 -23.83 20.45 17.66
#